data_AF-A0A836RI24-F1
#
_entry.id   AF-A0A836RI24-F1
#
_cell.length_a   1.000
_cell.length_b   1.000
_cell.length_c   1.000
_cell.angle_alpha   90.00
_cell.angle_beta   90.00
_cell.angle_gamma   90.00
#
_symmetry.space_group_name_H-M   'P 1'
#
loop_
_entity.id
_entity.type
_entity.pdbx_description
1 polymer ?
#
loop_
_entity_poly.entity_id
_entity_poly.type
_entity_poly.pdbx_seq_one_letter_code
_entity_poly.pdbx_strand_id
1 'polypeptide(L)'
;ESWQEAYEYCRKAVEAGRRAIGDEYPNLVGDFWHNHTTRPYMRAMLALADCLIAGRRQDEAIELFEEMLRLNPEDNQGVRYRLASLLLEEGRDADLKELLDRYQDEESTFWDYSRAILAFRTEGDTEATRRLLERALERDPHVPEYLLDPNRLPTSQSDYFAPGPQSDAKVYAARSVAGWRSTPGAIGWLRKHVSRQGDDGQGEGPERPDPATLLSQAWQLPQEHHEIWQFDVRRASEVFPENDPRHGKWIVLISNVTDDTIHHVDFLAERPKPTAVWTILLEAMLDPIDGDARRPGRIELRRKTFWKSWRWRLETLNIECALVEDLDHVDRISEVVQERMAAETLRFETEEDLQRIAELPQDSEAVWQVGVIPLPTWLNDRGEMRQPWIVLVVEAGRGLVLHQGMEREEPSADFIARTLFQAMLVPADHHPRRPHCVLVRNNDHRIALAPTLERVGVECFVADSTPELDEAVECLAACVSDDENRPALIEIPGIRRQQVASFFEAGAQFYRAQPWRRVPADTVLRVDFDDGNPAPWYGVIIGQAGVSLGLAVYEDPDSLRTLFHTTDEEVALERMEALSMNFGEEFELPFADLEAAEQFGWTIAAPEAYPYLFRVAPGYQVQSPSVQDVIRMDACMRALPQFIASHKERAVISVPLPAEDRPLNVTLQWKRDFF
;
A
#
# COMPACT_ATOMS: atom_id res chain seq x y z
N GLU A 1 1.35 32.93 11.46
CA GLU A 1 1.02 34.07 10.58
C GLU A 1 0.44 33.49 9.30
N SER A 2 -0.59 34.11 8.71
CA SER A 2 -1.19 33.61 7.48
C SER A 2 -0.28 33.92 6.27
N TRP A 3 -0.37 33.13 5.21
CA TRP A 3 0.46 33.33 4.02
C TRP A 3 0.21 34.69 3.35
N GLN A 4 -0.99 35.27 3.50
CA GLN A 4 -1.32 36.59 2.94
C GLN A 4 -0.53 37.71 3.62
N GLU A 5 -0.35 37.63 4.94
CA GLU A 5 0.45 38.63 5.67
C GLU A 5 1.94 38.50 5.31
N ALA A 6 2.45 37.27 5.27
CA ALA A 6 3.82 36.98 4.83
C ALA A 6 4.07 37.46 3.39
N TYR A 7 3.11 37.25 2.48
CA TYR A 7 3.14 37.74 1.11
C TYR A 7 3.29 39.26 1.04
N GLU A 8 2.52 40.01 1.83
CA GLU A 8 2.60 41.48 1.82
C GLU A 8 3.94 42.00 2.34
N TYR A 9 4.53 41.36 3.35
CA TYR A 9 5.87 41.72 3.83
C TYR A 9 6.95 41.37 2.80
N CYS A 10 6.89 40.17 2.19
CA CYS A 10 7.84 39.75 1.16
C CYS A 10 7.77 40.66 -0.08
N ARG A 11 6.56 41.02 -0.54
CA ARG A 11 6.36 41.96 -1.64
C ARG A 11 7.02 43.32 -1.36
N LYS A 12 6.78 43.88 -0.17
CA LYS A 12 7.41 45.15 0.26
C LYS A 12 8.93 45.04 0.32
N ALA A 13 9.46 43.90 0.77
CA ALA A 13 10.90 43.65 0.82
C ALA A 13 11.53 43.60 -0.58
N VAL A 14 10.90 42.93 -1.54
CA VAL A 14 11.33 42.90 -2.95
C VAL A 14 11.31 44.30 -3.55
N GLU A 15 10.24 45.07 -3.35
CA GLU A 15 10.16 46.46 -3.82
C GLU A 15 11.23 47.37 -3.20
N ALA A 16 11.51 47.21 -1.90
CA ALA A 16 12.56 47.94 -1.21
C ALA A 16 13.96 47.59 -1.74
N GLY A 17 14.24 46.29 -1.95
CA GLY A 17 15.49 45.82 -2.54
C GLY A 17 15.68 46.37 -3.95
N ARG A 18 14.62 46.34 -4.79
CA ARG A 18 14.66 46.90 -6.14
C ARG A 18 14.98 48.40 -6.14
N ARG A 19 14.37 49.17 -5.24
CA ARG A 19 14.68 50.61 -5.07
C ARG A 19 16.10 50.85 -4.58
N ALA A 20 16.63 49.99 -3.71
CA ALA A 20 17.98 50.13 -3.17
C ALA A 20 19.06 49.86 -4.22
N ILE A 21 18.81 48.95 -5.17
CA ILE A 21 19.71 48.67 -6.30
C ILE A 21 19.67 49.82 -7.32
N GLY A 22 18.47 50.37 -7.58
CA GLY A 22 18.30 51.56 -8.42
C GLY A 22 18.80 51.37 -9.86
N ASP A 23 19.46 52.39 -10.39
CA ASP A 23 19.88 52.46 -11.80
C ASP A 23 20.96 51.44 -12.18
N GLU A 24 21.63 50.81 -11.20
CA GLU A 24 22.63 49.77 -11.47
C GLU A 24 22.00 48.42 -11.86
N TYR A 25 20.70 48.23 -11.63
CA TYR A 25 20.01 46.94 -11.84
C TYR A 25 20.30 46.29 -13.19
N PRO A 26 20.21 46.98 -14.35
CA PRO A 26 20.46 46.36 -15.65
C PRO A 26 21.91 45.88 -15.83
N ASN A 27 22.87 46.55 -15.19
CA ASN A 27 24.29 46.22 -15.29
C ASN A 27 24.68 45.01 -14.45
N LEU A 28 23.83 44.63 -13.50
CA LEU A 28 24.07 43.51 -12.58
C LEU A 28 23.43 42.20 -13.08
N VAL A 29 22.59 42.23 -14.11
CA VAL A 29 21.89 41.06 -14.64
C VAL A 29 22.90 39.98 -15.04
N GLY A 30 22.70 38.75 -14.55
CA GLY A 30 23.64 37.65 -14.72
C GLY A 30 24.63 37.50 -13.56
N ASP A 31 24.79 38.53 -12.73
CA ASP A 31 25.79 38.60 -11.65
C ASP A 31 25.20 38.97 -10.28
N PHE A 32 23.87 38.88 -10.12
CA PHE A 32 23.17 39.27 -8.89
C PHE A 32 23.61 38.47 -7.65
N TRP A 33 24.21 37.29 -7.79
CA TRP A 33 24.66 36.52 -6.64
C TRP A 33 26.09 36.84 -6.20
N HIS A 34 26.99 37.12 -7.13
CA HIS A 34 28.36 37.50 -6.79
C HIS A 34 28.42 38.91 -6.21
N ASN A 35 27.46 39.78 -6.56
CA ASN A 35 27.30 41.04 -5.87
C ASN A 35 26.60 40.86 -4.51
N HIS A 36 27.33 41.13 -3.43
CA HIS A 36 26.82 41.00 -2.07
C HIS A 36 25.64 41.92 -1.76
N THR A 37 25.53 43.07 -2.44
CA THR A 37 24.48 44.08 -2.18
C THR A 37 23.11 43.65 -2.72
N THR A 38 23.08 42.78 -3.73
CA THR A 38 21.86 42.25 -4.35
C THR A 38 21.35 40.96 -3.71
N ARG A 39 22.16 40.29 -2.88
CA ARG A 39 21.75 39.05 -2.18
C ARG A 39 20.49 39.18 -1.31
N PRO A 40 20.29 40.26 -0.52
CA PRO A 40 19.04 40.45 0.22
C PRO A 40 17.82 40.53 -0.69
N TYR A 41 17.95 41.18 -1.85
CA TYR A 41 16.88 41.25 -2.85
C TYR A 41 16.55 39.86 -3.41
N MET A 42 17.56 39.09 -3.80
CA MET A 42 17.39 37.71 -4.30
C MET A 42 16.76 36.77 -3.24
N ARG A 43 17.09 36.95 -1.96
CA ARG A 43 16.45 36.21 -0.85
C ARG A 43 14.99 36.61 -0.65
N ALA A 44 14.68 37.90 -0.75
CA ALA A 44 13.31 38.39 -0.67
C ALA A 44 12.45 37.88 -1.84
N MET A 45 13.02 37.79 -3.05
CA MET A 45 12.33 37.18 -4.20
C MET A 45 11.99 35.72 -3.96
N LEU A 46 12.94 34.93 -3.43
CA LEU A 46 12.68 33.52 -3.11
C LEU A 46 11.58 33.37 -2.05
N ALA A 47 11.61 34.18 -0.99
CA ALA A 47 10.57 34.17 0.04
C ALA A 47 9.19 34.58 -0.51
N LEU A 48 9.16 35.54 -1.44
CA LEU A 48 7.93 35.93 -2.13
C LEU A 48 7.39 34.79 -3.00
N ALA A 49 8.26 34.08 -3.73
CA ALA A 49 7.87 32.92 -4.53
C ALA A 49 7.26 31.82 -3.65
N ASP A 50 7.87 31.53 -2.49
CA ASP A 50 7.35 30.55 -1.53
C ASP A 50 5.96 30.97 -1.00
N CYS A 51 5.73 32.27 -0.74
CA CYS A 51 4.40 32.77 -0.37
C CYS A 51 3.37 32.65 -1.49
N LEU A 52 3.78 32.87 -2.75
CA LEU A 52 2.91 32.71 -3.92
C LEU A 52 2.48 31.24 -4.10
N ILE A 53 3.41 30.29 -3.94
CA ILE A 53 3.12 28.85 -3.96
C ILE A 53 2.11 28.48 -2.85
N ALA A 54 2.36 28.94 -1.61
CA ALA A 54 1.45 28.71 -0.49
C ALA A 54 0.03 29.25 -0.76
N GLY A 55 -0.06 30.39 -1.45
CA GLY A 55 -1.33 31.00 -1.88
C GLY A 55 -1.94 30.43 -3.16
N ARG A 56 -1.39 29.35 -3.74
CA ARG A 56 -1.81 28.77 -5.03
C ARG A 56 -1.77 29.74 -6.22
N ARG A 57 -0.84 30.68 -6.19
CA ARG A 57 -0.55 31.64 -7.27
C ARG A 57 0.67 31.17 -8.06
N GLN A 58 0.53 29.98 -8.65
CA GLN A 58 1.63 29.21 -9.22
C GLN A 58 2.26 29.88 -10.44
N ASP A 59 1.44 30.46 -11.33
CA ASP A 59 1.95 31.19 -12.51
C ASP A 59 2.85 32.37 -12.12
N GLU A 60 2.47 33.13 -11.09
CA GLU A 60 3.27 34.26 -10.60
C GLU A 60 4.57 33.78 -9.92
N ALA A 61 4.53 32.63 -9.24
CA ALA A 61 5.73 32.02 -8.67
C ALA A 61 6.69 31.54 -9.78
N ILE A 62 6.15 30.95 -10.86
CA ILE A 62 6.92 30.53 -12.04
C ILE A 62 7.61 31.74 -12.69
N GLU A 63 6.86 32.81 -12.98
CA GLU A 63 7.43 34.05 -13.54
C GLU A 63 8.54 34.62 -12.66
N LEU A 64 8.35 34.58 -11.33
CA LEU A 64 9.35 35.07 -10.39
C LEU A 64 10.61 34.20 -10.36
N PHE A 65 10.48 32.87 -10.43
CA PHE A 65 11.62 31.96 -10.55
C PHE A 65 12.36 32.13 -11.87
N GLU A 66 11.66 32.32 -12.98
CA GLU A 66 12.28 32.59 -14.29
C GLU A 66 13.07 33.91 -14.26
N GLU A 67 12.52 34.96 -13.65
CA GLU A 67 13.26 36.22 -13.44
C GLU A 67 14.49 35.99 -12.56
N MET A 68 14.37 35.22 -11.46
CA MET A 68 15.53 34.89 -10.62
C MET A 68 16.63 34.17 -11.40
N LEU A 69 16.28 33.22 -12.28
CA LEU A 69 17.25 32.53 -13.14
C LEU A 69 17.86 33.46 -14.20
N ARG A 70 17.11 34.45 -14.70
CA ARG A 70 17.64 35.49 -15.59
C ARG A 70 18.64 36.39 -14.87
N LEU A 71 18.38 36.73 -13.60
CA LEU A 71 19.24 37.55 -12.76
C LEU A 71 20.48 36.78 -12.29
N ASN A 72 20.35 35.48 -12.05
CA ASN A 72 21.42 34.58 -11.64
C ASN A 72 21.37 33.23 -12.40
N PRO A 73 21.95 33.15 -13.61
CA PRO A 73 21.94 31.93 -14.43
C PRO A 73 22.66 30.74 -13.80
N GLU A 74 23.68 30.98 -12.95
CA GLU A 74 24.40 29.92 -12.22
C GLU A 74 23.55 29.30 -11.10
N ASP A 75 22.45 29.96 -10.73
CA ASP A 75 21.47 29.48 -9.78
C ASP A 75 22.06 28.92 -8.48
N ASN A 76 22.86 29.75 -7.81
CA ASN A 76 23.46 29.40 -6.52
C ASN A 76 22.43 29.22 -5.39
N GLN A 77 21.17 29.58 -5.61
CA GLN A 77 20.05 29.38 -4.66
C GLN A 77 19.28 28.08 -4.90
N GLY A 78 19.56 27.36 -6.00
CA GLY A 78 18.86 26.12 -6.35
C GLY A 78 17.39 26.35 -6.75
N VAL A 79 17.06 27.52 -7.31
CA VAL A 79 15.73 27.87 -7.81
C VAL A 79 15.32 26.94 -8.94
N ARG A 80 16.26 26.46 -9.77
CA ARG A 80 15.98 25.57 -10.91
C ARG A 80 15.26 24.29 -10.48
N TYR A 81 15.58 23.75 -9.30
CA TYR A 81 14.93 22.55 -8.75
C TYR A 81 13.48 22.81 -8.34
N ARG A 82 13.22 23.98 -7.74
CA ARG A 82 11.86 24.40 -7.34
C ARG A 82 11.00 24.68 -8.57
N LEU A 83 11.56 25.38 -9.55
CA LEU A 83 10.89 25.65 -10.81
C LEU A 83 10.56 24.36 -11.56
N ALA A 84 11.50 23.40 -11.66
CA ALA A 84 11.25 22.12 -12.31
C ALA A 84 10.08 21.35 -11.66
N SER A 85 10.07 21.28 -10.31
CA SER A 85 9.01 20.61 -9.55
C SER A 85 7.65 21.29 -9.76
N LEU A 86 7.64 22.63 -9.78
CA LEU A 86 6.41 23.41 -9.96
C LEU A 86 5.86 23.31 -11.39
N LEU A 87 6.73 23.35 -12.41
CA LEU A 87 6.33 23.14 -13.80
C LEU A 87 5.75 21.73 -14.01
N LEU A 88 6.33 20.72 -13.34
CA LEU A 88 5.80 19.36 -13.34
C LEU A 88 4.41 19.30 -12.69
N GLU A 89 4.22 19.89 -11.51
CA GLU A 89 2.93 19.97 -10.81
C GLU A 89 1.86 20.63 -11.69
N GLU A 90 2.18 21.76 -12.33
CA GLU A 90 1.25 22.52 -13.17
C GLU A 90 1.00 21.92 -14.57
N GLY A 91 1.73 20.87 -14.96
CA GLY A 91 1.55 20.29 -16.30
C GLY A 91 2.16 21.12 -17.42
N ARG A 92 3.11 22.00 -17.12
CA ARG A 92 3.79 22.87 -18.09
C ARG A 92 4.98 22.14 -18.72
N ASP A 93 4.68 21.03 -19.39
CA ASP A 93 5.66 20.07 -19.91
C ASP A 93 6.67 20.69 -20.90
N ALA A 94 6.23 21.64 -21.73
CA ALA A 94 7.09 22.35 -22.67
C ALA A 94 8.13 23.25 -21.97
N ASP A 95 7.72 23.94 -20.91
CA ASP A 95 8.60 24.83 -20.14
C ASP A 95 9.54 24.02 -19.26
N LEU A 96 9.06 22.89 -18.71
CA LEU A 96 9.91 21.94 -17.99
C LEU A 96 10.98 21.39 -18.93
N LYS A 97 10.61 21.03 -20.16
CA LYS A 97 11.57 20.60 -21.19
C LYS A 97 12.63 21.68 -21.45
N GLU A 98 12.22 22.93 -21.67
CA GLU A 98 13.15 24.02 -21.91
C GLU A 98 14.13 24.21 -20.74
N LEU A 99 13.64 24.14 -19.50
CA LEU A 99 14.47 24.25 -18.31
C LEU A 99 15.48 23.10 -18.21
N LEU A 100 15.06 21.86 -18.47
CA LEU A 100 15.94 20.69 -18.45
C LEU A 100 16.99 20.73 -19.57
N ASP A 101 16.65 21.31 -20.73
CA ASP A 101 17.58 21.49 -21.85
C ASP A 101 18.57 22.65 -21.58
N ARG A 102 18.14 23.72 -20.88
CA ARG A 102 19.00 24.84 -20.46
C ARG A 102 20.14 24.39 -19.55
N TYR A 103 19.86 23.44 -18.66
CA TYR A 103 20.84 22.80 -17.77
C TYR A 103 21.08 21.34 -18.18
N GLN A 104 21.39 21.10 -19.45
CA GLN A 104 21.50 19.72 -19.97
C GLN A 104 22.60 18.88 -19.32
N ASP A 105 23.69 19.52 -18.89
CA ASP A 105 24.86 18.87 -18.30
C ASP A 105 24.68 18.57 -16.79
N GLU A 106 23.51 18.89 -16.22
CA GLU A 106 23.19 18.60 -14.82
C GLU A 106 22.89 17.10 -14.64
N GLU A 107 23.66 16.48 -13.76
CA GLU A 107 23.62 15.06 -13.43
C GLU A 107 23.22 14.87 -11.96
N SER A 108 21.96 15.16 -11.66
CA SER A 108 21.41 15.07 -10.29
C SER A 108 20.12 14.25 -10.25
N THR A 109 19.79 13.75 -9.04
CA THR A 109 18.53 13.06 -8.75
C THR A 109 17.32 13.84 -9.27
N PHE A 110 17.30 15.16 -9.05
CA PHE A 110 16.23 16.03 -9.54
C PHE A 110 16.09 16.00 -11.06
N TRP A 111 17.20 16.07 -11.79
CA TRP A 111 17.17 16.12 -13.25
C TRP A 111 16.82 14.78 -13.87
N ASP A 112 17.41 13.69 -13.38
CA ASP A 112 17.17 12.35 -13.92
C ASP A 112 15.71 11.93 -13.72
N TYR A 113 15.16 12.10 -12.52
CA TYR A 113 13.75 11.79 -12.28
C TYR A 113 12.79 12.76 -13.00
N SER A 114 13.11 14.06 -13.09
CA SER A 114 12.27 15.03 -13.84
C SER A 114 12.23 14.71 -15.33
N ARG A 115 13.35 14.27 -15.92
CA ARG A 115 13.39 13.79 -17.32
C ARG A 115 12.56 12.53 -17.50
N ALA A 116 12.66 11.57 -16.56
CA ALA A 116 11.92 10.32 -16.63
C ALA A 116 10.39 10.55 -16.61
N ILE A 117 9.88 11.36 -15.66
CA ILE A 117 8.44 11.64 -15.56
C ILE A 117 7.92 12.50 -16.72
N LEU A 118 8.70 13.49 -17.19
CA LEU A 118 8.33 14.28 -18.36
C LEU A 118 8.24 13.41 -19.62
N ALA A 119 9.20 12.49 -19.81
CA ALA A 119 9.19 11.58 -20.94
C ALA A 119 7.99 10.61 -20.84
N PHE A 120 7.71 10.06 -19.65
CA PHE A 120 6.53 9.24 -19.43
C PHE A 120 5.21 9.99 -19.72
N ARG A 121 5.09 11.25 -19.29
CA ARG A 121 3.92 12.09 -19.60
C ARG A 121 3.67 12.28 -21.09
N THR A 122 4.75 12.45 -21.85
CA THR A 122 4.67 12.84 -23.27
C THR A 122 4.61 11.64 -24.20
N GLU A 123 5.23 10.51 -23.83
CA GLU A 123 5.40 9.33 -24.68
C GLU A 123 4.74 8.06 -24.11
N GLY A 124 4.37 8.05 -22.83
CA GLY A 124 3.86 6.88 -22.12
C GLY A 124 4.95 5.89 -21.71
N ASP A 125 4.55 4.64 -21.42
CA ASP A 125 5.48 3.55 -21.09
C ASP A 125 6.13 2.99 -22.38
N THR A 126 7.29 3.52 -22.74
CA THR A 126 8.09 3.13 -23.90
C THR A 126 9.48 2.68 -23.48
N GLU A 127 10.19 1.98 -24.36
CA GLU A 127 11.59 1.62 -24.12
C GLU A 127 12.50 2.84 -23.83
N ALA A 128 12.22 3.99 -24.45
CA ALA A 128 13.00 5.21 -24.21
C ALA A 128 12.72 5.79 -22.81
N THR A 129 11.44 5.83 -22.39
CA THR A 129 11.07 6.34 -21.07
C THR A 129 11.54 5.41 -19.95
N ARG A 130 11.51 4.09 -20.17
CA ARG A 130 12.08 3.09 -19.23
C ARG A 130 13.56 3.28 -18.99
N ARG A 131 14.36 3.53 -20.03
CA ARG A 131 15.81 3.80 -19.87
C ARG A 131 16.11 5.06 -19.09
N LEU A 132 15.28 6.09 -19.24
CA LEU A 132 15.40 7.32 -18.43
C LEU A 132 15.07 7.03 -16.96
N LEU A 133 14.05 6.19 -16.70
CA LEU A 133 13.72 5.76 -15.34
C LEU A 133 14.81 4.87 -14.74
N GLU A 134 15.35 3.91 -15.48
CA GLU A 134 16.47 3.06 -15.05
C GLU A 134 17.68 3.91 -14.64
N ARG A 135 18.04 4.91 -15.46
CA ARG A 135 19.11 5.85 -15.13
C ARG A 135 18.81 6.64 -13.85
N ALA A 136 17.56 7.04 -13.63
CA ALA A 136 17.14 7.73 -12.41
C ALA A 136 17.21 6.82 -11.18
N LEU A 137 16.81 5.55 -11.31
CA LEU A 137 16.90 4.53 -10.25
C LEU A 137 18.36 4.21 -9.91
N GLU A 138 19.24 4.11 -10.91
CA GLU A 138 20.69 3.93 -10.70
C GLU A 138 21.32 5.15 -9.99
N ARG A 139 20.82 6.36 -10.29
CA ARG A 139 21.29 7.61 -9.66
C ARG A 139 20.92 7.65 -8.18
N ASP A 140 19.67 7.37 -7.84
CA ASP A 140 19.19 7.39 -6.46
C ASP A 140 18.04 6.39 -6.23
N PRO A 141 18.34 5.17 -5.75
CA PRO A 141 17.34 4.11 -5.59
C PRO A 141 16.35 4.37 -4.44
N HIS A 142 16.52 5.43 -3.65
CA HIS A 142 15.66 5.73 -2.50
C HIS A 142 14.46 6.61 -2.85
N VAL A 143 14.50 7.34 -3.97
CA VAL A 143 13.36 8.18 -4.40
C VAL A 143 12.04 7.41 -4.50
N PRO A 144 11.99 6.18 -5.06
CA PRO A 144 10.73 5.45 -5.17
C PRO A 144 10.13 5.11 -3.82
N GLU A 145 10.93 4.86 -2.77
CA GLU A 145 10.42 4.61 -1.42
C GLU A 145 9.48 5.74 -0.96
N TYR A 146 9.88 6.99 -1.20
CA TYR A 146 9.12 8.18 -0.79
C TYR A 146 7.99 8.55 -1.75
N LEU A 147 8.13 8.26 -3.05
CA LEU A 147 7.06 8.54 -4.03
C LEU A 147 5.93 7.50 -3.94
N LEU A 148 6.27 6.24 -3.68
CA LEU A 148 5.33 5.13 -3.55
C LEU A 148 4.64 5.13 -2.17
N ASP A 149 5.35 5.51 -1.11
CA ASP A 149 4.80 5.66 0.25
C ASP A 149 4.93 7.11 0.77
N PRO A 150 3.90 7.95 0.54
CA PRO A 150 3.90 9.33 0.99
C PRO A 150 3.94 9.51 2.51
N ASN A 151 3.58 8.50 3.31
CA ASN A 151 3.65 8.59 4.77
C ASN A 151 5.10 8.68 5.28
N ARG A 152 6.07 8.31 4.42
CA ARG A 152 7.50 8.48 4.68
C ARG A 152 8.03 9.85 4.30
N LEU A 153 7.22 10.72 3.71
CA LEU A 153 7.66 12.06 3.33
C LEU A 153 7.91 12.93 4.57
N PRO A 154 8.94 13.78 4.55
CA PRO A 154 9.22 14.70 5.64
C PRO A 154 8.07 15.70 5.83
N THR A 155 7.51 15.74 7.04
CA THR A 155 6.40 16.64 7.41
C THR A 155 6.89 18.02 7.88
N SER A 156 8.18 18.19 8.22
CA SER A 156 8.75 19.47 8.66
C SER A 156 10.00 19.88 7.87
N GLN A 157 10.27 21.20 7.74
CA GLN A 157 11.48 21.72 7.09
C GLN A 157 12.79 21.22 7.73
N SER A 158 12.80 20.89 9.02
CA SER A 158 13.97 20.30 9.71
C SER A 158 14.32 18.91 9.18
N ASP A 159 13.33 18.13 8.74
CA ASP A 159 13.53 16.77 8.26
C ASP A 159 14.14 16.72 6.84
N TYR A 160 14.01 17.81 6.08
CA TYR A 160 14.63 17.97 4.75
C TYR A 160 16.16 18.08 4.82
N PHE A 161 16.71 18.52 5.95
CA PHE A 161 18.15 18.82 6.11
C PHE A 161 18.86 17.87 7.07
N ALA A 162 18.23 16.75 7.47
CA ALA A 162 18.90 15.72 8.24
C ALA A 162 20.07 15.14 7.40
N PRO A 163 21.35 15.25 7.85
CA PRO A 163 22.47 14.78 7.08
C PRO A 163 22.45 13.25 6.94
N GLY A 164 22.47 12.75 5.71
CA GLY A 164 22.49 11.33 5.38
C GLY A 164 22.46 11.08 3.86
N PRO A 165 22.77 9.85 3.40
CA PRO A 165 22.86 9.50 1.99
C PRO A 165 21.53 9.62 1.21
N GLN A 166 20.39 9.73 1.91
CA GLN A 166 19.03 9.82 1.33
C GLN A 166 18.49 11.27 1.27
N SER A 167 19.31 12.27 1.59
CA SER A 167 18.84 13.66 1.71
C SER A 167 18.25 14.20 0.40
N ASP A 168 18.90 13.95 -0.74
CA ASP A 168 18.41 14.40 -2.05
C ASP A 168 17.11 13.69 -2.46
N ALA A 169 16.97 12.38 -2.18
CA ALA A 169 15.75 11.62 -2.42
C ALA A 169 14.54 12.21 -1.70
N LYS A 170 14.68 12.50 -0.40
CA LYS A 170 13.62 13.10 0.43
C LYS A 170 13.20 14.45 -0.11
N VAL A 171 14.17 15.32 -0.43
CA VAL A 171 13.90 16.67 -0.90
C VAL A 171 13.26 16.65 -2.29
N TYR A 172 13.71 15.76 -3.19
CA TYR A 172 13.10 15.59 -4.51
C TYR A 172 11.66 15.08 -4.40
N ALA A 173 11.45 13.99 -3.66
CA ALA A 173 10.15 13.36 -3.52
C ALA A 173 9.14 14.33 -2.90
N ALA A 174 9.50 15.01 -1.81
CA ALA A 174 8.61 15.96 -1.15
C ALA A 174 8.20 17.15 -2.04
N ARG A 175 9.06 17.56 -2.98
CA ARG A 175 8.74 18.64 -3.94
C ARG A 175 7.97 18.16 -5.16
N SER A 176 8.22 16.93 -5.60
CA SER A 176 7.75 16.44 -6.89
C SER A 176 6.58 15.46 -6.77
N VAL A 177 6.26 14.96 -5.56
CA VAL A 177 5.19 13.97 -5.34
C VAL A 177 3.85 14.41 -5.91
N ALA A 178 3.50 15.70 -5.79
CA ALA A 178 2.28 16.24 -6.38
C ALA A 178 2.29 16.15 -7.92
N GLY A 179 3.43 16.39 -8.55
CA GLY A 179 3.63 16.23 -9.99
C GLY A 179 3.54 14.76 -10.45
N TRP A 180 4.13 13.84 -9.69
CA TRP A 180 4.04 12.39 -9.97
C TRP A 180 2.62 11.86 -9.80
N ARG A 181 1.98 12.13 -8.65
CA ARG A 181 0.63 11.63 -8.33
C ARG A 181 -0.46 12.26 -9.18
N SER A 182 -0.24 13.48 -9.69
CA SER A 182 -1.15 14.09 -10.66
C SER A 182 -0.88 13.69 -12.10
N THR A 183 0.13 12.84 -12.35
CA THR A 183 0.37 12.23 -13.66
C THR A 183 -0.31 10.87 -13.70
N PRO A 184 -1.37 10.69 -14.51
CA PRO A 184 -2.11 9.43 -14.57
C PRO A 184 -1.19 8.24 -14.88
N GLY A 185 -1.26 7.19 -14.05
CA GLY A 185 -0.48 5.96 -14.23
C GLY A 185 1.01 6.05 -13.88
N ALA A 186 1.54 7.22 -13.48
CA ALA A 186 2.97 7.36 -13.20
C ALA A 186 3.42 6.60 -11.93
N ILE A 187 2.58 6.56 -10.90
CA ILE A 187 2.87 5.83 -9.65
C ILE A 187 2.86 4.32 -9.92
N GLY A 188 1.84 3.82 -10.62
CA GLY A 188 1.79 2.42 -11.05
C GLY A 188 2.96 2.04 -11.96
N TRP A 189 3.35 2.92 -12.87
CA TRP A 189 4.54 2.74 -13.72
C TRP A 189 5.82 2.66 -12.89
N LEU A 190 6.04 3.59 -11.96
CA LEU A 190 7.21 3.56 -11.07
C LEU A 190 7.27 2.27 -10.26
N ARG A 191 6.15 1.85 -9.65
CA ARG A 191 6.03 0.62 -8.86
C ARG A 191 6.45 -0.61 -9.67
N LYS A 192 5.89 -0.76 -10.87
CA LYS A 192 6.17 -1.87 -11.78
C LYS A 192 7.67 -2.01 -12.12
N HIS A 193 8.38 -0.90 -12.24
CA HIS A 193 9.79 -0.90 -12.62
C HIS A 193 10.75 -1.07 -11.43
N VAL A 194 10.35 -0.66 -10.23
CA VAL A 194 11.10 -0.96 -8.99
C VAL A 194 11.04 -2.47 -8.68
N SER A 195 9.86 -3.09 -8.79
CA SER A 195 9.69 -4.53 -8.53
C SER A 195 10.45 -5.43 -9.51
N ARG A 196 10.73 -4.99 -10.74
CA ARG A 196 11.51 -5.75 -11.74
C ARG A 196 13.03 -5.71 -11.51
N GLN A 197 13.59 -4.63 -10.96
CA GLN A 197 15.04 -4.54 -10.69
C GLN A 197 15.48 -5.42 -9.51
N GLY A 198 14.53 -5.89 -8.67
CA GLY A 198 14.80 -6.90 -7.65
C GLY A 198 14.96 -8.34 -8.19
N ASP A 199 14.75 -8.57 -9.49
CA ASP A 199 14.76 -9.89 -10.12
C ASP A 199 16.12 -10.28 -10.76
N ASP A 200 17.04 -9.32 -10.88
CA ASP A 200 18.44 -9.60 -11.24
C ASP A 200 19.22 -9.95 -9.98
N GLY A 201 19.41 -11.26 -9.77
CA GLY A 201 20.00 -11.88 -8.58
C GLY A 201 21.24 -11.18 -8.00
N GLN A 202 20.99 -10.26 -7.06
CA GLN A 202 21.87 -9.84 -5.96
C GLN A 202 21.22 -8.84 -4.99
N GLY A 203 19.89 -8.75 -4.96
CA GLY A 203 19.18 -8.03 -3.90
C GLY A 203 19.21 -8.82 -2.59
N GLU A 204 20.02 -8.38 -1.63
CA GLU A 204 19.79 -8.72 -0.23
C GLU A 204 18.34 -8.32 0.09
N GLY A 205 17.55 -9.26 0.63
CA GLY A 205 16.18 -9.01 1.07
C GLY A 205 16.11 -7.87 2.12
N PRO A 206 14.90 -7.51 2.61
CA PRO A 206 14.76 -6.47 3.61
C PRO A 206 15.81 -6.68 4.71
N GLU A 207 16.60 -5.64 5.00
CA GLU A 207 17.72 -5.69 5.94
C GLU A 207 17.26 -6.41 7.20
N ARG A 208 17.73 -7.65 7.42
CA ARG A 208 17.32 -8.45 8.58
C ARG A 208 17.61 -7.61 9.82
N PRO A 209 16.62 -7.40 10.70
CA PRO A 209 16.78 -6.54 11.86
C PRO A 209 18.02 -6.93 12.66
N ASP A 210 18.79 -5.93 13.12
CA ASP A 210 20.04 -6.14 13.86
C ASP A 210 19.80 -7.15 15.00
N PRO A 211 20.60 -8.24 15.08
CA PRO A 211 20.48 -9.24 16.15
C PRO A 211 20.46 -8.67 17.57
N ALA A 212 21.02 -7.47 17.80
CA ALA A 212 20.95 -6.78 19.08
C ALA A 212 19.54 -6.23 19.40
N THR A 213 18.81 -5.77 18.38
CA THR A 213 17.44 -5.29 18.50
C THR A 213 16.48 -6.45 18.79
N LEU A 214 16.60 -7.54 18.01
CA LEU A 214 15.79 -8.75 18.23
C LEU A 214 16.01 -9.36 19.61
N LEU A 215 17.26 -9.38 20.09
CA LEU A 215 17.57 -9.89 21.43
C LEU A 215 16.87 -9.06 22.52
N SER A 216 16.83 -7.74 22.31
CA SER A 216 16.23 -6.79 23.25
C SER A 216 14.71 -6.92 23.29
N GLN A 217 14.07 -7.17 22.14
CA GLN A 217 12.64 -7.46 22.03
C GLN A 217 12.32 -8.83 22.64
N ALA A 218 13.08 -9.87 22.31
CA ALA A 218 12.89 -11.22 22.86
C ALA A 218 12.99 -11.25 24.39
N TRP A 219 13.88 -10.43 24.98
CA TRP A 219 13.99 -10.29 26.45
C TRP A 219 12.71 -9.75 27.11
N GLN A 220 11.92 -8.94 26.41
CA GLN A 220 10.70 -8.34 26.94
C GLN A 220 9.49 -9.28 26.87
N LEU A 221 9.59 -10.36 26.11
CA LEU A 221 8.51 -11.32 25.94
C LEU A 221 8.16 -12.05 27.25
N PRO A 222 6.88 -12.43 27.44
CA PRO A 222 6.48 -13.31 28.53
C PRO A 222 7.27 -14.63 28.46
N GLN A 223 7.58 -15.20 29.62
CA GLN A 223 8.34 -16.44 29.72
C GLN A 223 7.48 -17.59 30.23
N GLU A 224 7.37 -18.64 29.43
CA GLU A 224 6.69 -19.88 29.77
C GLU A 224 7.68 -20.90 30.32
N HIS A 225 7.90 -20.86 31.64
CA HIS A 225 8.95 -21.65 32.31
C HIS A 225 8.84 -23.17 32.16
N HIS A 226 7.68 -23.69 31.75
CA HIS A 226 7.41 -25.12 31.60
C HIS A 226 7.52 -25.60 30.15
N GLU A 227 7.68 -24.68 29.19
CA GLU A 227 7.83 -25.03 27.78
C GLU A 227 9.24 -25.52 27.45
N ILE A 228 9.30 -26.58 26.66
CA ILE A 228 10.53 -27.15 26.12
C ILE A 228 10.48 -27.06 24.61
N TRP A 229 11.36 -26.27 24.02
CA TRP A 229 11.51 -26.21 22.57
C TRP A 229 12.67 -27.08 22.11
N GLN A 230 12.50 -27.78 21.00
CA GLN A 230 13.57 -28.54 20.35
C GLN A 230 14.00 -27.84 19.07
N PHE A 231 15.32 -27.69 18.89
CA PHE A 231 15.95 -27.04 17.76
C PHE A 231 16.91 -28.01 17.05
N ASP A 232 16.72 -28.20 15.74
CA ASP A 232 17.67 -28.93 14.90
C ASP A 232 17.93 -28.23 13.57
N VAL A 233 19.11 -28.51 13.00
CA VAL A 233 19.48 -28.10 11.65
C VAL A 233 19.95 -29.34 10.91
N ARG A 234 19.32 -29.69 9.80
CA ARG A 234 19.64 -30.90 9.05
C ARG A 234 19.90 -30.60 7.58
N ARG A 235 20.57 -31.53 6.88
CA ARG A 235 20.64 -31.39 5.42
C ARG A 235 19.28 -31.77 4.85
N ALA A 236 18.83 -31.02 3.85
CA ALA A 236 17.62 -31.37 3.13
C ALA A 236 17.71 -32.79 2.56
N SER A 237 18.88 -33.24 2.09
CA SER A 237 19.09 -34.62 1.60
C SER A 237 18.94 -35.72 2.66
N GLU A 238 18.98 -35.38 3.95
CA GLU A 238 18.75 -36.33 5.05
C GLU A 238 17.25 -36.53 5.33
N VAL A 239 16.41 -35.62 4.81
CA VAL A 239 14.95 -35.60 4.98
C VAL A 239 14.24 -35.86 3.65
N PHE A 240 14.83 -35.46 2.52
CA PHE A 240 14.29 -35.61 1.17
C PHE A 240 15.30 -36.34 0.25
N PRO A 241 14.94 -37.50 -0.32
CA PRO A 241 15.83 -38.24 -1.23
C PRO A 241 16.05 -37.58 -2.60
N GLU A 242 15.15 -36.68 -3.04
CA GLU A 242 15.21 -36.01 -4.35
C GLU A 242 15.71 -34.57 -4.24
N ASN A 243 16.62 -34.18 -5.14
CA ASN A 243 17.11 -32.80 -5.25
C ASN A 243 16.09 -31.93 -6.02
N ASP A 244 15.09 -31.38 -5.35
CA ASP A 244 14.31 -30.27 -5.90
C ASP A 244 15.08 -28.95 -5.65
N PRO A 245 15.38 -28.16 -6.70
CA PRO A 245 16.12 -26.90 -6.58
C PRO A 245 15.39 -25.80 -5.77
N ARG A 246 14.09 -25.95 -5.47
CA ARG A 246 13.32 -25.04 -4.60
C ARG A 246 13.60 -25.26 -3.11
N HIS A 247 14.09 -26.44 -2.72
CA HIS A 247 14.45 -26.74 -1.35
C HIS A 247 15.91 -26.30 -1.10
N GLY A 248 16.11 -25.40 -0.15
CA GLY A 248 17.44 -25.08 0.35
C GLY A 248 18.18 -26.36 0.77
N LYS A 249 19.51 -26.40 0.69
CA LYS A 249 20.31 -27.58 1.06
C LYS A 249 20.23 -27.94 2.55
N TRP A 250 19.69 -27.05 3.38
CA TRP A 250 19.58 -27.20 4.82
C TRP A 250 18.19 -26.81 5.31
N ILE A 251 17.71 -27.50 6.33
CA ILE A 251 16.44 -27.24 6.99
C ILE A 251 16.73 -26.84 8.44
N VAL A 252 16.05 -25.81 8.94
CA VAL A 252 16.01 -25.43 10.36
C VAL A 252 14.63 -25.77 10.89
N LEU A 253 14.57 -26.53 11.99
CA LEU A 253 13.32 -26.94 12.63
C LEU A 253 13.30 -26.48 14.08
N ILE A 254 12.22 -25.79 14.46
CA ILE A 254 11.93 -25.37 15.83
C ILE A 254 10.54 -25.85 16.17
N SER A 255 10.42 -26.59 17.27
CA SER A 255 9.15 -27.18 17.70
C SER A 255 9.00 -27.09 19.20
N ASN A 256 7.76 -27.06 19.69
CA ASN A 256 7.47 -27.09 21.12
C ASN A 256 6.95 -28.46 21.52
N VAL A 257 7.68 -29.10 22.42
CA VAL A 257 7.41 -30.45 22.90
C VAL A 257 6.19 -30.45 23.84
N THR A 258 5.93 -29.33 24.52
CA THR A 258 4.91 -29.25 25.56
C THR A 258 3.49 -29.24 24.99
N ASP A 259 3.30 -28.65 23.79
CA ASP A 259 2.02 -28.52 23.10
C ASP A 259 1.93 -29.31 21.77
N ASP A 260 2.99 -30.05 21.41
CA ASP A 260 3.08 -30.84 20.16
C ASP A 260 2.98 -29.98 18.89
N THR A 261 3.50 -28.74 18.93
CA THR A 261 3.39 -27.75 17.82
C THR A 261 4.72 -27.46 17.10
N ILE A 262 4.61 -26.92 15.88
CA ILE A 262 5.75 -26.48 15.05
C ILE A 262 5.81 -24.95 15.12
N HIS A 263 6.91 -24.41 15.65
CA HIS A 263 7.11 -22.95 15.73
C HIS A 263 7.80 -22.38 14.51
N HIS A 264 8.68 -23.16 13.86
CA HIS A 264 9.41 -22.67 12.71
C HIS A 264 9.98 -23.78 11.82
N VAL A 265 9.86 -23.60 10.50
CA VAL A 265 10.53 -24.42 9.47
C VAL A 265 11.12 -23.48 8.43
N ASP A 266 12.44 -23.51 8.24
CA ASP A 266 13.14 -22.66 7.25
C ASP A 266 14.08 -23.47 6.35
N PHE A 267 14.20 -23.06 5.08
CA PHE A 267 15.02 -23.72 4.06
C PHE A 267 16.16 -22.81 3.60
N LEU A 268 17.39 -23.25 3.86
CA LEU A 268 18.59 -22.46 3.59
C LEU A 268 19.43 -23.06 2.47
N ALA A 269 19.75 -22.25 1.46
CA ALA A 269 20.56 -22.67 0.30
C ALA A 269 21.98 -23.11 0.68
N GLU A 270 22.55 -22.49 1.71
CA GLU A 270 23.88 -22.79 2.25
C GLU A 270 23.82 -23.28 3.70
N ARG A 271 24.92 -23.87 4.18
CA ARG A 271 25.01 -24.33 5.56
C ARG A 271 24.93 -23.12 6.50
N PRO A 272 23.92 -23.02 7.39
CA PRO A 272 23.80 -21.87 8.26
C PRO A 272 25.00 -21.74 9.20
N LYS A 273 25.51 -20.52 9.32
CA LYS A 273 26.44 -20.14 10.40
C LYS A 273 25.66 -20.03 11.71
N PRO A 274 26.27 -20.31 12.88
CA PRO A 274 25.61 -20.19 14.18
C PRO A 274 24.96 -18.83 14.49
N THR A 275 25.41 -17.76 13.83
CA THR A 275 24.81 -16.42 13.93
C THR A 275 23.52 -16.27 13.13
N ALA A 276 23.43 -16.88 11.95
CA ALA A 276 22.24 -16.79 11.10
C ALA A 276 21.05 -17.56 11.71
N VAL A 277 21.30 -18.77 12.23
CA VAL A 277 20.26 -19.56 12.93
C VAL A 277 19.91 -19.02 14.32
N TRP A 278 20.77 -18.17 14.89
CA TRP A 278 20.45 -17.47 16.14
C TRP A 278 19.36 -16.42 15.92
N THR A 279 19.45 -15.67 14.82
CA THR A 279 18.42 -14.73 14.40
C THR A 279 17.08 -15.43 14.20
N ILE A 280 17.08 -16.56 13.48
CA ILE A 280 15.87 -17.39 13.25
C ILE A 280 15.23 -17.83 14.58
N LEU A 281 16.04 -18.22 15.56
CA LEU A 281 15.52 -18.60 16.88
C LEU A 281 14.85 -17.42 17.62
N LEU A 282 15.38 -16.20 17.49
CA LEU A 282 14.79 -15.01 18.10
C LEU A 282 13.51 -14.60 17.37
N GLU A 283 13.50 -14.67 16.03
CA GLU A 283 12.31 -14.44 15.21
C GLU A 283 11.19 -15.41 15.61
N ALA A 284 11.49 -16.70 15.78
CA ALA A 284 10.51 -17.69 16.24
C ALA A 284 9.94 -17.43 17.65
N MET A 285 10.61 -16.64 18.49
CA MET A 285 10.03 -16.19 19.78
C MET A 285 9.12 -14.97 19.60
N LEU A 286 9.45 -14.09 18.68
CA LEU A 286 8.75 -12.83 18.42
C LEU A 286 7.50 -13.01 17.55
N ASP A 287 7.55 -13.97 16.63
CA ASP A 287 6.52 -14.26 15.66
C ASP A 287 6.46 -15.79 15.41
N PRO A 288 5.97 -16.57 16.40
CA PRO A 288 5.80 -18.01 16.22
C PRO A 288 4.69 -18.29 15.20
N ILE A 289 4.82 -19.39 14.44
CA ILE A 289 3.78 -19.84 13.50
C ILE A 289 2.43 -20.09 14.21
N ASP A 290 2.45 -20.47 15.50
CA ASP A 290 1.26 -20.74 16.29
C ASP A 290 1.37 -20.20 17.73
N GLY A 291 0.31 -19.49 18.16
CA GLY A 291 0.17 -18.85 19.46
C GLY A 291 0.87 -17.47 19.60
N ASP A 292 0.86 -16.92 20.81
CA ASP A 292 1.42 -15.59 21.10
C ASP A 292 2.94 -15.61 21.25
N ALA A 293 3.58 -14.48 20.95
CA ALA A 293 5.03 -14.25 21.12
C ALA A 293 5.50 -14.51 22.56
N ARG A 294 6.42 -15.45 22.76
CA ARG A 294 6.85 -15.91 24.09
C ARG A 294 8.24 -16.55 24.09
N ARG A 295 8.84 -16.63 25.28
CA ARG A 295 10.09 -17.35 25.53
C ARG A 295 9.83 -18.69 26.22
N PRO A 296 10.49 -19.79 25.78
CA PRO A 296 10.42 -21.06 26.50
C PRO A 296 11.22 -21.05 27.80
N GLY A 297 10.96 -22.03 28.67
CA GLY A 297 11.81 -22.32 29.83
C GLY A 297 13.12 -22.98 29.43
N ARG A 298 13.10 -23.80 28.39
CA ARG A 298 14.23 -24.63 27.96
C ARG A 298 14.27 -24.82 26.45
N ILE A 299 15.47 -24.83 25.89
CA ILE A 299 15.75 -25.20 24.51
C ILE A 299 16.72 -26.38 24.48
N GLU A 300 16.32 -27.43 23.78
CA GLU A 300 17.09 -28.65 23.56
C GLU A 300 17.70 -28.68 22.16
N LEU A 301 18.98 -29.05 22.10
CA LEU A 301 19.78 -29.06 20.88
C LEU A 301 20.52 -30.39 20.76
N ARG A 302 20.71 -30.92 19.56
CA ARG A 302 21.56 -32.11 19.32
C ARG A 302 23.02 -31.78 19.02
N ARG A 303 23.27 -30.59 18.45
CA ARG A 303 24.59 -30.22 17.91
C ARG A 303 25.40 -29.39 18.91
N LYS A 304 26.49 -29.99 19.39
CA LYS A 304 27.45 -29.38 20.34
C LYS A 304 27.99 -28.01 19.90
N THR A 305 28.05 -27.73 18.60
CA THR A 305 28.49 -26.44 18.06
C THR A 305 27.54 -25.31 18.41
N PHE A 306 26.22 -25.53 18.31
CA PHE A 306 25.21 -24.52 18.66
C PHE A 306 25.13 -24.35 20.16
N TRP A 307 25.14 -25.46 20.92
CA TRP A 307 25.15 -25.42 22.38
C TRP A 307 26.30 -24.57 22.93
N LYS A 308 27.54 -24.77 22.44
CA LYS A 308 28.70 -23.96 22.86
C LYS A 308 28.54 -22.46 22.55
N SER A 309 27.88 -22.14 21.44
CA SER A 309 27.71 -20.77 20.97
C SER A 309 26.55 -20.04 21.64
N TRP A 310 25.51 -20.76 22.06
CA TRP A 310 24.23 -20.17 22.46
C TRP A 310 23.98 -20.23 23.95
N ARG A 311 24.60 -21.17 24.68
CA ARG A 311 24.32 -21.38 26.11
C ARG A 311 24.33 -20.07 26.91
N TRP A 312 25.39 -19.28 26.80
CA TRP A 312 25.50 -18.02 27.54
C TRP A 312 24.50 -16.95 27.07
N ARG A 313 24.09 -16.98 25.80
CA ARG A 313 23.11 -16.04 25.24
C ARG A 313 21.68 -16.39 25.62
N LEU A 314 21.37 -17.69 25.72
CA LEU A 314 20.08 -18.17 26.22
C LEU A 314 19.98 -18.00 27.74
N GLU A 315 21.07 -18.17 28.47
CA GLU A 315 21.14 -17.81 29.89
C GLU A 315 20.84 -16.30 30.09
N THR A 316 21.32 -15.41 29.21
CA THR A 316 20.92 -13.99 29.23
C THR A 316 19.47 -13.74 28.82
N LEU A 317 18.73 -14.74 28.34
CA LEU A 317 17.28 -14.70 28.12
C LEU A 317 16.49 -15.44 29.20
N ASN A 318 17.17 -15.94 30.25
CA ASN A 318 16.62 -16.81 31.28
C ASN A 318 16.12 -18.18 30.76
N ILE A 319 16.67 -18.65 29.64
CA ILE A 319 16.29 -19.91 28.98
C ILE A 319 17.39 -20.96 29.20
N GLU A 320 17.02 -22.15 29.68
CA GLU A 320 17.96 -23.27 29.82
C GLU A 320 18.37 -23.81 28.44
N CYS A 321 19.68 -23.93 28.19
CA CYS A 321 20.20 -24.49 26.95
C CYS A 321 20.78 -25.90 27.17
N ALA A 322 20.04 -26.93 26.77
CA ALA A 322 20.38 -28.33 26.99
C ALA A 322 20.93 -29.00 25.71
N LEU A 323 22.03 -29.76 25.85
CA LEU A 323 22.55 -30.62 24.79
C LEU A 323 22.02 -32.04 25.05
N VAL A 324 21.22 -32.57 24.12
CA VAL A 324 20.58 -33.89 24.22
C VAL A 324 21.03 -34.80 23.07
N GLU A 325 20.94 -36.11 23.27
CA GLU A 325 21.32 -37.09 22.23
C GLU A 325 20.23 -37.26 21.17
N ASP A 326 18.97 -37.29 21.60
CA ASP A 326 17.79 -37.50 20.76
C ASP A 326 16.83 -36.31 20.83
N LEU A 327 16.21 -35.96 19.71
CA LEU A 327 15.18 -34.91 19.60
C LEU A 327 13.90 -35.54 19.03
N ASP A 328 13.26 -36.39 19.82
CA ASP A 328 12.14 -37.25 19.39
C ASP A 328 10.97 -36.48 18.73
N HIS A 329 10.71 -35.25 19.18
CA HIS A 329 9.62 -34.43 18.64
C HIS A 329 10.00 -33.83 17.28
N VAL A 330 11.21 -33.25 17.17
CA VAL A 330 11.72 -32.77 15.87
C VAL A 330 11.88 -33.90 14.87
N ASP A 331 12.29 -35.10 15.30
CA ASP A 331 12.42 -36.26 14.42
C ASP A 331 11.04 -36.69 13.88
N ARG A 332 10.00 -36.72 14.72
CA ARG A 332 8.62 -37.00 14.29
C ARG A 332 8.06 -35.91 13.36
N ILE A 333 8.27 -34.65 13.68
CA ILE A 333 7.86 -33.52 12.83
C ILE A 333 8.57 -33.58 11.48
N SER A 334 9.85 -33.98 11.45
CA SER A 334 10.59 -34.15 10.21
C SER A 334 9.95 -35.18 9.30
N GLU A 335 9.36 -36.26 9.84
CA GLU A 335 8.62 -37.26 9.05
C GLU A 335 7.30 -36.67 8.50
N VAL A 336 6.56 -35.90 9.30
CA VAL A 336 5.32 -35.22 8.86
C VAL A 336 5.59 -34.17 7.78
N VAL A 337 6.64 -33.34 7.97
CA VAL A 337 7.10 -32.36 6.98
C VAL A 337 7.57 -33.07 5.72
N GLN A 338 8.25 -34.21 5.85
CA GLN A 338 8.65 -35.04 4.72
C GLN A 338 7.45 -35.58 3.93
N GLU A 339 6.42 -36.10 4.60
CA GLU A 339 5.21 -36.61 3.95
C GLU A 339 4.42 -35.49 3.24
N ARG A 340 4.25 -34.35 3.92
CA ARG A 340 3.54 -33.17 3.37
C ARG A 340 4.25 -32.59 2.15
N MET A 341 5.57 -32.46 2.21
CA MET A 341 6.37 -31.94 1.09
C MET A 341 6.55 -32.96 -0.03
N ALA A 342 6.69 -34.26 0.29
CA ALA A 342 6.68 -35.30 -0.72
C ALA A 342 5.36 -35.28 -1.50
N ALA A 343 4.24 -35.05 -0.82
CA ALA A 343 2.97 -34.83 -1.47
C ALA A 343 3.03 -33.57 -2.36
N GLU A 344 3.48 -32.41 -1.86
CA GLU A 344 3.60 -31.16 -2.65
C GLU A 344 4.56 -31.25 -3.87
N THR A 345 5.50 -32.21 -3.87
CA THR A 345 6.44 -32.43 -4.99
C THR A 345 5.87 -33.35 -6.08
N LEU A 346 4.75 -34.06 -5.80
CA LEU A 346 4.06 -34.87 -6.80
C LEU A 346 3.55 -33.98 -7.92
N ARG A 347 4.01 -34.25 -9.14
CA ARG A 347 3.51 -33.55 -10.33
C ARG A 347 2.16 -34.10 -10.80
N PHE A 348 1.78 -35.29 -10.32
CA PHE A 348 0.57 -36.02 -10.71
C PHE A 348 0.47 -36.23 -12.24
N GLU A 349 1.62 -36.25 -12.91
CA GLU A 349 1.76 -36.41 -14.35
C GLU A 349 1.97 -37.88 -14.73
N THR A 350 2.40 -38.71 -13.79
CA THR A 350 2.75 -40.12 -14.03
C THR A 350 1.58 -41.05 -13.71
N GLU A 351 1.52 -42.20 -14.38
CA GLU A 351 0.51 -43.22 -14.04
C GLU A 351 0.69 -43.80 -12.64
N GLU A 352 1.90 -43.79 -12.11
CA GLU A 352 2.16 -44.27 -10.74
C GLU A 352 1.51 -43.34 -9.70
N ASP A 353 1.52 -42.02 -9.93
CA ASP A 353 0.89 -41.04 -9.03
C ASP A 353 -0.63 -41.21 -9.01
N LEU A 354 -1.25 -41.36 -10.18
CA LEU A 354 -2.70 -41.55 -10.30
C LEU A 354 -3.15 -42.90 -9.73
N GLN A 355 -2.34 -43.94 -9.92
CA GLN A 355 -2.58 -45.25 -9.32
C GLN A 355 -2.57 -45.17 -7.79
N ARG A 356 -1.62 -44.43 -7.20
CA ARG A 356 -1.55 -44.22 -5.75
C ARG A 356 -2.82 -43.56 -5.19
N ILE A 357 -3.39 -42.60 -5.93
CA ILE A 357 -4.65 -41.95 -5.55
C ILE A 357 -5.82 -42.93 -5.72
N ALA A 358 -5.87 -43.66 -6.83
CA ALA A 358 -6.91 -44.65 -7.09
C ALA A 358 -6.96 -45.78 -6.04
N GLU A 359 -5.83 -46.08 -5.39
CA GLU A 359 -5.74 -47.06 -4.30
C GLU A 359 -6.26 -46.55 -2.95
N LEU A 360 -6.44 -45.23 -2.78
CA LEU A 360 -7.02 -44.67 -1.57
C LEU A 360 -8.46 -45.19 -1.36
N PRO A 361 -8.89 -45.36 -0.09
CA PRO A 361 -10.28 -45.66 0.22
C PRO A 361 -11.22 -44.62 -0.40
N GLN A 362 -12.32 -45.07 -0.99
CA GLN A 362 -13.35 -44.19 -1.51
C GLN A 362 -14.52 -44.15 -0.54
N ASP A 363 -14.91 -42.95 -0.12
CA ASP A 363 -16.10 -42.71 0.67
C ASP A 363 -17.29 -42.47 -0.28
N SER A 364 -18.28 -43.37 -0.25
CA SER A 364 -19.43 -43.34 -1.15
C SER A 364 -20.43 -42.23 -0.85
N GLU A 365 -20.38 -41.63 0.34
CA GLU A 365 -21.30 -40.56 0.75
C GLU A 365 -20.60 -39.18 0.72
N ALA A 366 -19.27 -39.15 0.62
CA ALA A 366 -18.52 -37.89 0.61
C ALA A 366 -18.70 -37.13 -0.70
N VAL A 367 -19.16 -35.89 -0.57
CA VAL A 367 -19.28 -34.91 -1.66
C VAL A 367 -18.37 -33.73 -1.33
N TRP A 368 -17.47 -33.38 -2.23
CA TRP A 368 -16.55 -32.26 -2.03
C TRP A 368 -16.89 -31.09 -2.94
N GLN A 369 -16.91 -29.86 -2.41
CA GLN A 369 -17.12 -28.63 -3.15
C GLN A 369 -15.76 -27.97 -3.43
N VAL A 370 -15.54 -27.55 -4.67
CA VAL A 370 -14.30 -26.91 -5.09
C VAL A 370 -14.59 -25.50 -5.57
N GLY A 371 -14.00 -24.53 -4.87
CA GLY A 371 -14.02 -23.12 -5.25
C GLY A 371 -12.69 -22.73 -5.86
N VAL A 372 -12.76 -22.01 -6.98
CA VAL A 372 -11.62 -21.29 -7.56
C VAL A 372 -12.05 -19.84 -7.58
N ILE A 373 -11.50 -19.04 -6.68
CA ILE A 373 -11.93 -17.66 -6.49
C ILE A 373 -10.73 -16.73 -6.35
N PRO A 374 -10.83 -15.48 -6.81
CA PRO A 374 -9.87 -14.46 -6.42
C PRO A 374 -10.05 -14.19 -4.92
N LEU A 375 -8.95 -14.13 -4.19
CA LEU A 375 -8.94 -13.92 -2.74
C LEU A 375 -9.54 -12.54 -2.45
N PRO A 376 -10.52 -12.37 -1.55
CA PRO A 376 -11.19 -11.08 -1.31
C PRO A 376 -10.33 -10.10 -0.49
N THR A 377 -9.01 -10.10 -0.72
CA THR A 377 -8.04 -9.18 -0.14
C THR A 377 -6.88 -9.00 -1.12
N TRP A 378 -6.16 -7.90 -0.96
CA TRP A 378 -4.96 -7.60 -1.73
C TRP A 378 -3.73 -7.98 -0.92
N LEU A 379 -2.84 -8.76 -1.53
CA LEU A 379 -1.55 -9.08 -0.92
C LEU A 379 -0.46 -8.25 -1.59
N ASN A 380 0.45 -7.72 -0.76
CA ASN A 380 1.67 -7.10 -1.25
C ASN A 380 2.69 -8.18 -1.59
N ASP A 381 2.87 -8.44 -2.89
CA ASP A 381 3.93 -9.32 -3.40
C ASP A 381 5.06 -8.47 -3.97
N ARG A 382 6.12 -8.27 -3.19
CA ARG A 382 7.34 -7.55 -3.60
C ARG A 382 7.06 -6.14 -4.14
N GLY A 383 6.18 -5.41 -3.47
CA GLY A 383 5.82 -4.02 -3.80
C GLY A 383 4.69 -3.88 -4.81
N GLU A 384 4.17 -4.97 -5.37
CA GLU A 384 2.99 -4.97 -6.23
C GLU A 384 1.80 -5.53 -5.46
N MET A 385 0.74 -4.72 -5.31
CA MET A 385 -0.53 -5.20 -4.77
C MET A 385 -1.17 -6.10 -5.80
N ARG A 386 -1.41 -7.36 -5.43
CA ARG A 386 -2.07 -8.34 -6.30
C ARG A 386 -3.14 -9.07 -5.54
N GLN A 387 -4.20 -9.41 -6.26
CA GLN A 387 -5.22 -10.31 -5.76
C GLN A 387 -4.86 -11.73 -6.21
N PRO A 388 -4.35 -12.59 -5.31
CA PRO A 388 -4.06 -13.97 -5.67
C PRO A 388 -5.36 -14.75 -5.87
N TRP A 389 -5.26 -15.89 -6.52
CA TRP A 389 -6.34 -16.85 -6.64
C TRP A 389 -6.17 -17.97 -5.62
N ILE A 390 -7.27 -18.34 -4.97
CA ILE A 390 -7.29 -19.47 -4.05
C ILE A 390 -8.21 -20.58 -4.60
N VAL A 391 -7.72 -21.81 -4.52
CA VAL A 391 -8.47 -23.04 -4.73
C VAL A 391 -8.78 -23.62 -3.36
N LEU A 392 -10.07 -23.72 -3.02
CA LEU A 392 -10.57 -24.31 -1.77
C LEU A 392 -11.24 -25.64 -2.07
N VAL A 393 -10.91 -26.67 -1.28
CA VAL A 393 -11.58 -27.98 -1.34
C VAL A 393 -12.29 -28.20 0.00
N VAL A 394 -13.63 -28.23 -0.03
CA VAL A 394 -14.47 -28.27 1.18
C VAL A 394 -15.34 -29.52 1.19
N GLU A 395 -15.44 -30.22 2.31
CA GLU A 395 -16.35 -31.36 2.48
C GLU A 395 -17.79 -30.89 2.75
N ALA A 396 -18.72 -31.22 1.84
CA ALA A 396 -20.13 -30.87 1.99
C ALA A 396 -20.77 -31.58 3.19
N GLY A 397 -21.72 -30.92 3.85
CA GLY A 397 -22.38 -31.42 5.07
C GLY A 397 -21.56 -31.32 6.35
N ARG A 398 -20.23 -31.09 6.26
CA ARG A 398 -19.36 -30.81 7.43
C ARG A 398 -18.78 -29.39 7.43
N GLY A 399 -18.66 -28.75 6.26
CA GLY A 399 -18.05 -27.42 6.14
C GLY A 399 -16.53 -27.40 6.38
N LEU A 400 -15.88 -28.57 6.38
CA LEU A 400 -14.45 -28.66 6.64
C LEU A 400 -13.65 -28.35 5.37
N VAL A 401 -12.74 -27.37 5.44
CA VAL A 401 -11.73 -27.15 4.41
C VAL A 401 -10.70 -28.27 4.48
N LEU A 402 -10.72 -29.18 3.51
CA LEU A 402 -9.81 -30.32 3.43
C LEU A 402 -8.43 -29.89 2.95
N HIS A 403 -8.38 -28.95 2.02
CA HIS A 403 -7.12 -28.39 1.54
C HIS A 403 -7.34 -27.07 0.81
N GLN A 404 -6.25 -26.31 0.67
CA GLN A 404 -6.23 -25.05 -0.05
C GLN A 404 -4.94 -24.92 -0.87
N GLY A 405 -5.04 -24.27 -2.03
CA GLY A 405 -3.89 -23.89 -2.85
C GLY A 405 -4.02 -22.45 -3.31
N MET A 406 -2.91 -21.72 -3.42
CA MET A 406 -2.90 -20.33 -3.86
C MET A 406 -1.98 -20.14 -5.07
N GLU A 407 -2.45 -19.41 -6.07
CA GLU A 407 -1.70 -19.03 -7.27
C GLU A 407 -1.75 -17.51 -7.48
N ARG A 408 -0.78 -16.99 -8.23
CA ARG A 408 -0.71 -15.54 -8.54
C ARG A 408 -1.65 -15.13 -9.67
N GLU A 409 -1.97 -16.07 -10.55
CA GLU A 409 -2.84 -15.91 -11.70
C GLU A 409 -4.01 -16.88 -11.60
N GLU A 410 -4.99 -16.74 -12.50
CA GLU A 410 -6.13 -17.65 -12.54
C GLU A 410 -5.64 -19.11 -12.61
N PRO A 411 -6.04 -20.00 -11.68
CA PRO A 411 -5.42 -21.31 -11.55
C PRO A 411 -5.69 -22.18 -12.77
N SER A 412 -4.61 -22.75 -13.32
CA SER A 412 -4.73 -23.74 -14.39
C SER A 412 -5.50 -24.99 -13.93
N ALA A 413 -6.11 -25.71 -14.87
CA ALA A 413 -6.77 -26.98 -14.60
C ALA A 413 -5.86 -27.99 -13.88
N ASP A 414 -4.57 -28.01 -14.25
CA ASP A 414 -3.56 -28.84 -13.60
C ASP A 414 -3.38 -28.42 -12.14
N PHE A 415 -3.28 -27.13 -11.85
CA PHE A 415 -3.19 -26.65 -10.47
C PHE A 415 -4.41 -27.07 -9.64
N ILE A 416 -5.61 -26.88 -10.17
CA ILE A 416 -6.86 -27.25 -9.47
C ILE A 416 -6.91 -28.77 -9.20
N ALA A 417 -6.53 -29.60 -10.19
CA ALA A 417 -6.47 -31.05 -10.03
C ALA A 417 -5.42 -31.46 -8.98
N ARG A 418 -4.25 -30.83 -8.96
CA ARG A 418 -3.22 -31.06 -7.93
C ARG A 418 -3.76 -30.73 -6.54
N THR A 419 -4.41 -29.59 -6.34
CA THR A 419 -5.00 -29.23 -5.04
C THR A 419 -6.04 -30.25 -4.59
N LEU A 420 -6.87 -30.77 -5.51
CA LEU A 420 -7.81 -31.85 -5.23
C LEU A 420 -7.11 -33.15 -4.81
N PHE A 421 -6.05 -33.54 -5.50
CA PHE A 421 -5.29 -34.74 -5.17
C PHE A 421 -4.54 -34.64 -3.85
N GLN A 422 -4.01 -33.46 -3.51
CA GLN A 422 -3.49 -33.19 -2.19
C GLN A 422 -4.57 -33.33 -1.11
N ALA A 423 -5.79 -32.84 -1.36
CA ALA A 423 -6.91 -33.04 -0.44
C ALA A 423 -7.26 -34.52 -0.24
N MET A 424 -6.98 -35.40 -1.22
CA MET A 424 -7.16 -36.84 -1.07
C MET A 424 -6.03 -37.52 -0.30
N LEU A 425 -4.78 -37.08 -0.51
CA LEU A 425 -3.59 -37.70 0.08
C LEU A 425 -3.28 -37.20 1.49
N VAL A 426 -3.44 -35.91 1.72
CA VAL A 426 -3.08 -35.22 2.97
C VAL A 426 -4.18 -34.19 3.32
N PRO A 427 -5.43 -34.63 3.56
CA PRO A 427 -6.49 -33.73 4.01
C PRO A 427 -6.18 -33.14 5.38
N ALA A 428 -6.77 -31.99 5.67
CA ALA A 428 -6.63 -31.29 6.95
C ALA A 428 -7.11 -32.10 8.16
N ASP A 429 -8.01 -33.08 7.98
CA ASP A 429 -8.42 -34.02 9.04
C ASP A 429 -7.53 -35.25 9.18
N HIS A 430 -6.44 -35.33 8.40
CA HIS A 430 -5.48 -36.43 8.40
C HIS A 430 -6.08 -37.81 8.07
N HIS A 431 -7.19 -37.85 7.32
CA HIS A 431 -7.83 -39.08 6.85
C HIS A 431 -7.84 -39.21 5.32
N PRO A 432 -6.76 -39.74 4.72
CA PRO A 432 -6.63 -39.86 3.25
C PRO A 432 -7.77 -40.67 2.63
N ARG A 433 -8.48 -40.08 1.67
CA ARG A 433 -9.66 -40.67 1.03
C ARG A 433 -9.98 -40.00 -0.30
N ARG A 434 -10.70 -40.74 -1.16
CA ARG A 434 -11.36 -40.20 -2.34
C ARG A 434 -12.84 -39.94 -2.06
N PRO A 435 -13.43 -38.82 -2.51
CA PRO A 435 -14.86 -38.62 -2.45
C PRO A 435 -15.59 -39.49 -3.48
N HIS A 436 -16.92 -39.57 -3.36
CA HIS A 436 -17.76 -40.10 -4.41
C HIS A 436 -17.81 -39.13 -5.60
N CYS A 437 -18.03 -37.84 -5.32
CA CYS A 437 -18.06 -36.82 -6.35
C CYS A 437 -17.54 -35.46 -5.87
N VAL A 438 -17.15 -34.64 -6.85
CA VAL A 438 -16.71 -33.26 -6.70
C VAL A 438 -17.70 -32.34 -7.39
N LEU A 439 -18.12 -31.28 -6.70
CA LEU A 439 -18.96 -30.22 -7.21
C LEU A 439 -18.11 -28.98 -7.51
N VAL A 440 -18.27 -28.42 -8.71
CA VAL A 440 -17.65 -27.16 -9.14
C VAL A 440 -18.72 -26.13 -9.53
N ARG A 441 -18.39 -24.84 -9.43
CA ARG A 441 -19.35 -23.76 -9.73
C ARG A 441 -19.56 -23.47 -11.22
N ASN A 442 -18.62 -23.83 -12.09
CA ASN A 442 -18.71 -23.54 -13.52
C ASN A 442 -18.46 -24.79 -14.39
N ASN A 443 -18.99 -24.76 -15.62
CA ASN A 443 -18.89 -25.88 -16.53
C ASN A 443 -17.49 -26.03 -17.15
N ASP A 444 -16.70 -24.95 -17.19
CA ASP A 444 -15.34 -24.98 -17.74
C ASP A 444 -14.39 -25.79 -16.85
N HIS A 445 -14.46 -25.59 -15.51
CA HIS A 445 -13.75 -26.41 -14.54
C HIS A 445 -14.19 -27.87 -14.61
N ARG A 446 -15.49 -28.14 -14.78
CA ARG A 446 -15.97 -29.52 -14.95
C ARG A 446 -15.34 -30.18 -16.17
N ILE A 447 -15.38 -29.52 -17.34
CA ILE A 447 -14.81 -30.05 -18.58
C ILE A 447 -13.31 -30.30 -18.42
N ALA A 448 -12.61 -29.40 -17.74
CA ALA A 448 -11.17 -29.50 -17.54
C ALA A 448 -10.77 -30.62 -16.56
N LEU A 449 -11.53 -30.82 -15.47
CA LEU A 449 -11.19 -31.74 -14.39
C LEU A 449 -11.74 -33.16 -14.57
N ALA A 450 -12.91 -33.31 -15.18
CA ALA A 450 -13.60 -34.60 -15.27
C ALA A 450 -12.73 -35.74 -15.86
N PRO A 451 -11.97 -35.56 -16.96
CA PRO A 451 -11.16 -36.64 -17.53
C PRO A 451 -10.08 -37.17 -16.57
N THR A 452 -9.55 -36.29 -15.72
CA THR A 452 -8.48 -36.62 -14.77
C THR A 452 -9.07 -37.26 -13.50
N LEU A 453 -10.22 -36.78 -13.03
CA LEU A 453 -10.92 -37.33 -11.87
C LEU A 453 -11.54 -38.72 -12.15
N GLU A 454 -12.04 -38.95 -13.36
CA GLU A 454 -12.59 -40.26 -13.77
C GLU A 454 -11.54 -41.38 -13.68
N ARG A 455 -10.26 -41.08 -13.95
CA ARG A 455 -9.16 -42.06 -13.87
C ARG A 455 -8.91 -42.55 -12.44
N VAL A 456 -9.25 -41.73 -11.44
CA VAL A 456 -9.20 -42.09 -10.03
C VAL A 456 -10.59 -42.42 -9.47
N GLY A 457 -11.59 -42.64 -10.33
CA GLY A 457 -12.94 -43.08 -9.95
C GLY A 457 -13.78 -42.03 -9.24
N VAL A 458 -13.52 -40.73 -9.44
CA VAL A 458 -14.28 -39.63 -8.83
C VAL A 458 -15.10 -38.93 -9.90
N GLU A 459 -16.40 -38.73 -9.65
CA GLU A 459 -17.31 -38.03 -10.57
C GLU A 459 -17.21 -36.50 -10.38
N CYS A 460 -17.42 -35.71 -11.44
CA CYS A 460 -17.38 -34.25 -11.39
C CYS A 460 -18.64 -33.61 -11.99
N PHE A 461 -19.34 -32.81 -11.19
CA PHE A 461 -20.60 -32.16 -11.55
C PHE A 461 -20.55 -30.65 -11.36
N VAL A 462 -21.37 -29.92 -12.13
CA VAL A 462 -21.62 -28.49 -11.88
C VAL A 462 -22.77 -28.37 -10.89
N ALA A 463 -22.62 -27.51 -9.89
CA ALA A 463 -23.69 -27.18 -8.94
C ALA A 463 -23.99 -25.68 -9.00
N ASP A 464 -25.29 -25.33 -9.00
CA ASP A 464 -25.76 -23.94 -8.99
C ASP A 464 -25.58 -23.27 -7.61
N SER A 465 -25.35 -24.06 -6.55
CA SER A 465 -25.18 -23.59 -5.18
C SER A 465 -24.19 -24.49 -4.44
N THR A 466 -23.30 -23.87 -3.65
CA THR A 466 -22.23 -24.52 -2.88
C THR A 466 -22.15 -23.88 -1.49
N PRO A 467 -23.16 -24.09 -0.61
CA PRO A 467 -23.31 -23.26 0.59
C PRO A 467 -22.17 -23.42 1.59
N GLU A 468 -21.60 -24.62 1.76
CA GLU A 468 -20.44 -24.82 2.63
C GLU A 468 -19.17 -24.16 2.10
N LEU A 469 -18.99 -24.16 0.77
CA LEU A 469 -17.92 -23.39 0.14
C LEU A 469 -18.15 -21.89 0.30
N ASP A 470 -19.38 -21.41 0.14
CA ASP A 470 -19.73 -19.99 0.31
C ASP A 470 -19.37 -19.53 1.75
N GLU A 471 -19.73 -20.32 2.76
CA GLU A 471 -19.39 -20.07 4.17
C GLU A 471 -17.87 -20.12 4.43
N ALA A 472 -17.15 -21.06 3.82
CA ALA A 472 -15.69 -21.15 3.94
C ALA A 472 -14.99 -19.91 3.34
N VAL A 473 -15.51 -19.40 2.22
CA VAL A 473 -15.00 -18.18 1.57
C VAL A 473 -15.24 -16.95 2.44
N GLU A 474 -16.43 -16.83 3.04
CA GLU A 474 -16.74 -15.75 3.98
C GLU A 474 -15.83 -15.79 5.22
N CYS A 475 -15.60 -16.97 5.80
CA CYS A 475 -14.67 -17.14 6.91
C CYS A 475 -13.23 -16.74 6.53
N LEU A 476 -12.76 -17.19 5.36
CA LEU A 476 -11.43 -16.85 4.85
C LEU A 476 -11.28 -15.33 4.65
N ALA A 477 -12.30 -14.68 4.08
CA ALA A 477 -12.32 -13.23 3.91
C ALA A 477 -12.17 -12.50 5.26
N ALA A 478 -12.87 -12.98 6.29
CA ALA A 478 -12.79 -12.42 7.64
C ALA A 478 -11.42 -12.61 8.32
N CYS A 479 -10.69 -13.68 7.99
CA CYS A 479 -9.38 -13.98 8.59
C CYS A 479 -8.19 -13.28 7.92
N VAL A 480 -8.27 -12.97 6.62
CA VAL A 480 -7.14 -12.39 5.86
C VAL A 480 -7.28 -10.86 5.70
N SER A 481 -8.38 -10.29 6.17
CA SER A 481 -8.56 -8.85 6.25
C SER A 481 -7.85 -8.31 7.50
N ASP A 482 -6.53 -8.08 7.39
CA ASP A 482 -5.78 -7.32 8.40
C ASP A 482 -6.29 -5.87 8.40
N ASP A 483 -6.86 -5.46 9.54
CA ASP A 483 -7.08 -4.08 10.00
C ASP A 483 -7.26 -2.99 8.92
N GLU A 484 -8.49 -2.84 8.43
CA GLU A 484 -9.21 -1.59 8.14
C GLU A 484 -10.50 -1.97 7.42
N ASN A 485 -11.52 -2.40 8.18
CA ASN A 485 -12.84 -2.71 7.63
C ASN A 485 -13.54 -1.41 7.19
N ARG A 486 -13.05 -0.83 6.09
CA ARG A 486 -13.65 0.35 5.47
C ARG A 486 -15.02 -0.11 4.94
N PRO A 487 -16.10 0.51 5.40
CA PRO A 487 -17.44 0.05 5.09
C PRO A 487 -17.77 0.32 3.62
N ALA A 488 -18.21 -0.71 2.91
CA ALA A 488 -18.62 -0.59 1.52
C ALA A 488 -19.89 0.27 1.40
N LEU A 489 -19.89 1.22 0.47
CA LEU A 489 -21.03 2.07 0.20
C LEU A 489 -22.22 1.27 -0.32
N ILE A 490 -22.00 0.25 -1.14
CA ILE A 490 -23.06 -0.59 -1.71
C ILE A 490 -23.80 -1.42 -0.66
N GLU A 491 -23.20 -1.61 0.52
CA GLU A 491 -23.77 -2.38 1.64
C GLU A 491 -24.50 -1.49 2.66
N ILE A 492 -24.47 -0.17 2.50
CA ILE A 492 -25.14 0.77 3.41
C ILE A 492 -26.65 0.44 3.43
N PRO A 493 -27.23 0.14 4.60
CA PRO A 493 -28.65 -0.18 4.69
C PRO A 493 -29.54 0.93 4.12
N GLY A 494 -30.33 0.58 3.10
CA GLY A 494 -31.28 1.50 2.45
C GLY A 494 -30.70 2.33 1.30
N ILE A 495 -29.41 2.19 0.98
CA ILE A 495 -28.84 2.83 -0.20
C ILE A 495 -29.32 2.15 -1.48
N ARG A 496 -29.51 2.94 -2.54
CA ARG A 496 -29.80 2.44 -3.89
C ARG A 496 -28.51 2.40 -4.69
N ARG A 497 -28.31 1.35 -5.48
CA ARG A 497 -27.18 1.23 -6.41
C ARG A 497 -27.00 2.47 -7.29
N GLN A 498 -28.09 3.12 -7.73
CA GLN A 498 -27.99 4.36 -8.53
C GLN A 498 -27.36 5.53 -7.76
N GLN A 499 -27.49 5.58 -6.43
CA GLN A 499 -26.86 6.60 -5.58
C GLN A 499 -25.34 6.37 -5.52
N VAL A 500 -24.90 5.13 -5.35
CA VAL A 500 -23.47 4.78 -5.38
C VAL A 500 -22.88 5.05 -6.77
N ALA A 501 -23.55 4.64 -7.84
CA ALA A 501 -23.12 4.94 -9.21
C ALA A 501 -22.99 6.45 -9.47
N SER A 502 -23.94 7.25 -8.95
CA SER A 502 -23.90 8.71 -9.04
C SER A 502 -22.73 9.31 -8.26
N PHE A 503 -22.42 8.75 -7.09
CA PHE A 503 -21.26 9.15 -6.28
C PHE A 503 -19.93 8.88 -7.01
N PHE A 504 -19.76 7.71 -7.63
CA PHE A 504 -18.56 7.41 -8.44
C PHE A 504 -18.42 8.36 -9.63
N GLU A 505 -19.52 8.65 -10.33
CA GLU A 505 -19.51 9.62 -11.43
C GLU A 505 -19.13 11.03 -10.94
N ALA A 506 -19.70 11.48 -9.83
CA ALA A 506 -19.36 12.76 -9.20
C ALA A 506 -17.89 12.82 -8.76
N GLY A 507 -17.38 11.74 -8.18
CA GLY A 507 -15.96 11.58 -7.84
C GLY A 507 -15.06 11.72 -9.05
N ALA A 508 -15.39 11.04 -10.15
CA ALA A 508 -14.62 11.16 -11.40
C ALA A 508 -14.66 12.59 -11.99
N GLN A 509 -15.79 13.29 -11.89
CA GLN A 509 -15.90 14.69 -12.32
C GLN A 509 -15.08 15.62 -11.42
N PHE A 510 -15.16 15.44 -10.10
CA PHE A 510 -14.40 16.21 -9.11
C PHE A 510 -12.89 15.99 -9.27
N TYR A 511 -12.46 14.75 -9.50
CA TYR A 511 -11.06 14.41 -9.73
C TYR A 511 -10.50 15.13 -10.96
N ARG A 512 -11.22 15.06 -12.10
CA ARG A 512 -10.84 15.73 -13.35
C ARG A 512 -10.82 17.26 -13.21
N ALA A 513 -11.66 17.82 -12.33
CA ALA A 513 -11.68 19.25 -12.06
C ALA A 513 -10.51 19.75 -11.21
N GLN A 514 -9.81 18.84 -10.50
CA GLN A 514 -8.60 19.10 -9.70
C GLN A 514 -8.70 20.34 -8.78
N PRO A 515 -9.74 20.45 -7.94
CA PRO A 515 -9.99 21.64 -7.12
C PRO A 515 -8.85 21.95 -6.13
N TRP A 516 -8.12 20.93 -5.67
CA TRP A 516 -6.94 21.06 -4.79
C TRP A 516 -5.80 21.88 -5.41
N ARG A 517 -5.73 22.02 -6.74
CA ARG A 517 -4.75 22.88 -7.40
C ARG A 517 -5.08 24.37 -7.29
N ARG A 518 -6.35 24.71 -7.04
CA ARG A 518 -6.85 26.11 -7.04
C ARG A 518 -7.12 26.67 -5.66
N VAL A 519 -7.24 25.81 -4.65
CA VAL A 519 -7.66 26.21 -3.30
C VAL A 519 -6.49 26.06 -2.32
N PRO A 520 -6.10 27.13 -1.60
CA PRO A 520 -5.07 27.07 -0.57
C PRO A 520 -5.41 26.08 0.56
N ALA A 521 -4.40 25.52 1.23
CA ALA A 521 -4.57 24.48 2.25
C ALA A 521 -5.29 24.95 3.52
N ASP A 522 -5.20 26.25 3.83
CA ASP A 522 -5.80 26.90 5.01
C ASP A 522 -7.22 27.44 4.75
N THR A 523 -7.81 27.14 3.59
CA THR A 523 -9.10 27.69 3.19
C THR A 523 -10.26 26.78 3.61
N VAL A 524 -11.12 27.31 4.49
CA VAL A 524 -12.34 26.64 4.92
C VAL A 524 -13.55 27.10 4.10
N LEU A 525 -14.36 26.12 3.71
CA LEU A 525 -15.60 26.31 2.98
C LEU A 525 -16.79 25.99 3.88
N ARG A 526 -17.76 26.89 4.00
CA ARG A 526 -19.07 26.55 4.55
C ARG A 526 -19.98 26.02 3.44
N VAL A 527 -20.63 24.89 3.70
CA VAL A 527 -21.60 24.25 2.83
C VAL A 527 -22.94 24.12 3.57
N ASP A 528 -24.01 24.65 2.99
CA ASP A 528 -25.37 24.48 3.48
C ASP A 528 -26.23 23.77 2.41
N PHE A 529 -27.16 22.92 2.85
CA PHE A 529 -28.07 22.16 1.98
C PHE A 529 -29.53 22.54 2.24
N ASP A 530 -30.39 22.44 1.24
CA ASP A 530 -31.84 22.66 1.36
C ASP A 530 -32.65 21.37 1.63
N ASP A 531 -32.02 20.39 2.28
CA ASP A 531 -32.62 19.09 2.60
C ASP A 531 -33.34 19.03 3.96
N GLY A 532 -33.42 20.16 4.68
CA GLY A 532 -34.13 20.29 5.95
C GLY A 532 -33.26 20.11 7.19
N ASN A 533 -31.97 19.79 7.05
CA ASN A 533 -31.02 19.84 8.16
C ASN A 533 -30.44 21.25 8.29
N PRO A 534 -30.53 21.90 9.46
CA PRO A 534 -30.02 23.24 9.65
C PRO A 534 -28.50 23.32 9.88
N ALA A 535 -27.83 22.19 10.12
CA ALA A 535 -26.40 22.16 10.41
C ALA A 535 -25.57 22.28 9.12
N PRO A 536 -24.72 23.32 8.98
CA PRO A 536 -23.81 23.42 7.86
C PRO A 536 -22.65 22.42 7.99
N TRP A 537 -22.04 22.10 6.86
CA TRP A 537 -20.73 21.46 6.82
C TRP A 537 -19.63 22.51 6.65
N TYR A 538 -18.47 22.25 7.27
CA TYR A 538 -17.24 22.99 7.07
C TYR A 538 -16.26 22.09 6.33
N GLY A 539 -16.07 22.36 5.04
CA GLY A 539 -15.24 21.56 4.15
C GLY A 539 -13.81 22.09 4.02
N VAL A 540 -12.87 21.15 3.93
CA VAL A 540 -11.46 21.36 3.57
C VAL A 540 -11.14 20.44 2.40
N ILE A 541 -10.69 21.01 1.29
CA ILE A 541 -10.23 20.23 0.14
C ILE A 541 -8.86 19.64 0.50
N ILE A 542 -8.69 18.34 0.29
CA ILE A 542 -7.46 17.59 0.54
C ILE A 542 -6.72 17.43 -0.79
N GLY A 543 -5.40 17.59 -0.79
CA GLY A 543 -4.57 17.36 -1.97
C GLY A 543 -3.40 18.30 -2.16
N GLN A 544 -3.25 19.28 -1.28
CA GLN A 544 -2.27 20.34 -1.45
C GLN A 544 -0.83 19.84 -1.34
N ALA A 545 -0.60 18.82 -0.52
CA ALA A 545 0.70 18.14 -0.41
C ALA A 545 0.89 17.04 -1.47
N GLY A 546 -0.11 16.78 -2.32
CA GLY A 546 -0.06 15.72 -3.33
C GLY A 546 -0.14 14.28 -2.79
N VAL A 547 -0.19 14.09 -1.48
CA VAL A 547 -0.18 12.78 -0.79
C VAL A 547 -1.50 12.02 -0.96
N SER A 548 -2.60 12.63 -0.54
CA SER A 548 -3.96 12.13 -0.69
C SER A 548 -4.81 13.24 -1.29
N LEU A 549 -5.75 12.89 -2.17
CA LEU A 549 -6.63 13.84 -2.83
C LEU A 549 -8.06 13.58 -2.33
N GLY A 550 -8.83 14.63 -2.06
CA GLY A 550 -10.15 14.42 -1.47
C GLY A 550 -10.85 15.68 -0.95
N LEU A 551 -11.83 15.44 -0.09
CA LEU A 551 -12.63 16.44 0.60
C LEU A 551 -13.01 15.90 1.99
N ALA A 552 -12.53 16.56 3.04
CA ALA A 552 -12.99 16.35 4.40
C ALA A 552 -14.05 17.38 4.75
N VAL A 553 -15.13 16.97 5.41
CA VAL A 553 -16.14 17.87 5.95
C VAL A 553 -16.35 17.61 7.44
N TYR A 554 -16.52 18.71 8.17
CA TYR A 554 -16.68 18.74 9.62
C TYR A 554 -18.02 19.38 9.95
N GLU A 555 -18.74 18.82 10.92
CA GLU A 555 -20.02 19.37 11.36
C GLU A 555 -19.83 20.37 12.51
N ASP A 556 -18.79 20.17 13.33
CA ASP A 556 -18.37 21.08 14.38
C ASP A 556 -17.18 21.98 13.94
N PRO A 557 -17.36 23.31 13.85
CA PRO A 557 -16.27 24.22 13.52
C PRO A 557 -15.16 24.27 14.59
N ASP A 558 -15.44 23.93 15.84
CA ASP A 558 -14.43 23.96 16.91
C ASP A 558 -13.48 22.74 16.83
N SER A 559 -13.98 21.57 16.41
CA SER A 559 -13.15 20.42 16.04
C SER A 559 -12.16 20.77 14.92
N LEU A 560 -12.64 21.46 13.87
CA LEU A 560 -11.78 21.91 12.77
C LEU A 560 -10.71 22.90 13.25
N ARG A 561 -11.07 23.86 14.10
CA ARG A 561 -10.11 24.83 14.67
C ARG A 561 -9.03 24.14 15.50
N THR A 562 -9.41 23.18 16.32
CA THR A 562 -8.47 22.43 17.16
C THR A 562 -7.46 21.68 16.29
N LEU A 563 -7.92 21.05 15.21
CA LEU A 563 -7.06 20.31 14.28
C LEU A 563 -6.02 21.18 13.58
N PHE A 564 -6.35 22.44 13.24
CA PHE A 564 -5.40 23.35 12.61
C PHE A 564 -4.45 24.07 13.59
N HIS A 565 -4.80 24.15 14.88
CA HIS A 565 -4.02 24.89 15.89
C HIS A 565 -3.18 23.99 16.80
N THR A 566 -3.49 22.71 16.90
CA THR A 566 -2.72 21.77 17.73
C THR A 566 -1.46 21.30 17.00
N THR A 567 -0.35 21.24 17.71
CA THR A 567 0.87 20.52 17.27
C THR A 567 0.96 19.12 17.88
N ASP A 568 -0.02 18.76 18.70
CA ASP A 568 -0.12 17.46 19.38
C ASP A 568 -1.04 16.55 18.56
N GLU A 569 -0.45 15.54 17.92
CA GLU A 569 -1.14 14.58 17.06
C GLU A 569 -2.15 13.76 17.87
N GLU A 570 -1.85 13.38 19.12
CA GLU A 570 -2.72 12.55 19.95
C GLU A 570 -4.03 13.32 20.27
N VAL A 571 -3.91 14.60 20.61
CA VAL A 571 -5.06 15.49 20.84
C VAL A 571 -5.87 15.72 19.55
N ALA A 572 -5.21 15.75 18.39
CA ALA A 572 -5.89 15.88 17.10
C ALA A 572 -6.70 14.61 16.78
N LEU A 573 -6.12 13.42 16.97
CA LEU A 573 -6.78 12.13 16.71
C LEU A 573 -7.94 11.87 17.69
N GLU A 574 -7.80 12.20 18.97
CA GLU A 574 -8.85 12.00 19.97
C GLU A 574 -10.12 12.80 19.68
N ARG A 575 -10.00 13.96 19.03
CA ARG A 575 -11.12 14.89 18.76
C ARG A 575 -11.58 14.89 17.31
N MET A 576 -10.97 14.07 16.46
CA MET A 576 -11.29 14.03 15.05
C MET A 576 -12.66 13.41 14.82
N GLU A 577 -13.61 14.24 14.43
CA GLU A 577 -14.91 13.82 13.90
C GLU A 577 -15.11 14.46 12.53
N ALA A 578 -15.08 13.64 11.48
CA ALA A 578 -15.15 14.12 10.11
C ALA A 578 -15.79 13.08 9.19
N LEU A 579 -16.40 13.55 8.11
CA LEU A 579 -16.74 12.73 6.96
C LEU A 579 -15.69 13.02 5.87
N SER A 580 -14.94 12.01 5.44
CA SER A 580 -13.86 12.16 4.48
C SER A 580 -14.14 11.37 3.21
N MET A 581 -14.07 12.07 2.07
CA MET A 581 -14.00 11.45 0.76
C MET A 581 -12.58 11.56 0.24
N ASN A 582 -11.95 10.43 -0.07
CA ASN A 582 -10.59 10.38 -0.58
C ASN A 582 -10.56 9.61 -1.92
N PHE A 583 -9.50 9.82 -2.69
CA PHE A 583 -9.17 9.02 -3.86
C PHE A 583 -8.04 8.05 -3.53
N GLY A 584 -8.18 6.82 -4.01
CA GLY A 584 -7.17 5.78 -3.90
C GLY A 584 -7.13 4.87 -5.12
N GLU A 585 -6.26 3.88 -5.05
CA GLU A 585 -6.17 2.77 -6.01
C GLU A 585 -7.20 1.67 -5.69
N GLU A 586 -7.36 0.72 -6.61
CA GLU A 586 -8.31 -0.41 -6.47
C GLU A 586 -8.16 -1.20 -5.16
N PHE A 587 -6.93 -1.34 -4.67
CA PHE A 587 -6.63 -2.06 -3.43
C PHE A 587 -6.93 -1.28 -2.14
N GLU A 588 -7.26 0.01 -2.26
CA GLU A 588 -7.64 0.85 -1.12
C GLU A 588 -9.17 0.92 -0.93
N LEU A 589 -9.93 0.33 -1.85
CA LEU A 589 -11.39 0.29 -1.82
C LEU A 589 -11.92 -0.95 -1.09
N PRO A 590 -13.10 -0.86 -0.44
CA PRO A 590 -13.82 -2.03 0.02
C PRO A 590 -14.16 -2.95 -1.17
N PHE A 591 -13.93 -4.26 -1.00
CA PHE A 591 -14.05 -5.23 -2.09
C PHE A 591 -15.45 -5.24 -2.74
N ALA A 592 -16.51 -5.11 -1.94
CA ALA A 592 -17.89 -5.06 -2.45
C ALA A 592 -18.15 -3.83 -3.34
N ASP A 593 -17.55 -2.69 -3.05
CA ASP A 593 -17.65 -1.50 -3.91
C ASP A 593 -16.84 -1.66 -5.19
N LEU A 594 -15.66 -2.28 -5.11
CA LEU A 594 -14.82 -2.58 -6.27
C LEU A 594 -15.52 -3.55 -7.23
N GLU A 595 -16.04 -4.67 -6.72
CA GLU A 595 -16.78 -5.66 -7.50
C GLU A 595 -18.01 -5.02 -8.16
N ALA A 596 -18.77 -4.19 -7.43
CA ALA A 596 -19.91 -3.48 -7.99
C ALA A 596 -19.49 -2.48 -9.07
N ALA A 597 -18.39 -1.75 -8.88
CA ALA A 597 -17.87 -0.80 -9.86
C ALA A 597 -17.47 -1.50 -11.18
N GLU A 598 -16.81 -2.65 -11.10
CA GLU A 598 -16.45 -3.47 -12.25
C GLU A 598 -17.67 -4.08 -12.93
N GLN A 599 -18.54 -4.74 -12.17
CA GLN A 599 -19.73 -5.42 -12.66
C GLN A 599 -20.67 -4.46 -13.40
N PHE A 600 -20.83 -3.24 -12.90
CA PHE A 600 -21.76 -2.25 -13.46
C PHE A 600 -21.08 -1.18 -14.33
N GLY A 601 -19.76 -1.23 -14.49
CA GLY A 601 -18.99 -0.30 -15.32
C GLY A 601 -19.08 1.14 -14.84
N TRP A 602 -18.94 1.38 -13.53
CA TRP A 602 -18.97 2.73 -12.98
C TRP A 602 -17.76 3.55 -13.45
N THR A 603 -17.96 4.88 -13.55
CA THR A 603 -16.94 5.76 -14.11
C THR A 603 -15.85 6.05 -13.10
N ILE A 604 -14.59 5.76 -13.46
CA ILE A 604 -13.40 6.06 -12.67
C ILE A 604 -12.51 6.99 -13.51
N ALA A 605 -11.91 8.01 -12.89
CA ALA A 605 -11.17 9.03 -13.63
C ALA A 605 -9.77 8.58 -14.09
N ALA A 606 -9.11 7.76 -13.27
CA ALA A 606 -7.75 7.22 -13.44
C ALA A 606 -7.57 6.02 -12.49
N PRO A 607 -6.56 5.14 -12.68
CA PRO A 607 -6.30 4.00 -11.80
C PRO A 607 -6.15 4.37 -10.31
N GLU A 608 -5.67 5.58 -10.02
CA GLU A 608 -5.48 6.12 -8.67
C GLU A 608 -6.64 7.02 -8.19
N ALA A 609 -7.79 6.95 -8.87
CA ALA A 609 -8.92 7.87 -8.67
C ALA A 609 -10.23 7.16 -8.33
N TYR A 610 -10.17 6.07 -7.57
CA TYR A 610 -11.35 5.46 -6.99
C TYR A 610 -11.81 6.27 -5.78
N PRO A 611 -13.04 6.83 -5.79
CA PRO A 611 -13.54 7.58 -4.65
C PRO A 611 -14.05 6.61 -3.57
N TYR A 612 -13.59 6.79 -2.34
CA TYR A 612 -14.15 6.11 -1.17
C TYR A 612 -14.53 7.13 -0.09
N LEU A 613 -15.60 6.83 0.64
CA LEU A 613 -16.19 7.73 1.62
C LEU A 613 -16.35 7.00 2.95
N PHE A 614 -15.88 7.63 4.01
CA PHE A 614 -15.93 7.06 5.36
C PHE A 614 -16.08 8.16 6.40
N ARG A 615 -16.60 7.78 7.56
CA ARG A 615 -16.68 8.68 8.72
C ARG A 615 -15.57 8.31 9.69
N VAL A 616 -14.89 9.32 10.21
CA VAL A 616 -13.94 9.17 11.32
C VAL A 616 -14.64 9.67 12.57
N ALA A 617 -14.70 8.82 13.59
CA ALA A 617 -15.18 9.15 14.93
C ALA A 617 -14.00 9.36 15.90
N PRO A 618 -14.24 10.04 17.04
CA PRO A 618 -13.22 10.26 18.08
C PRO A 618 -12.41 9.00 18.41
N GLY A 619 -11.08 9.13 18.43
CA GLY A 619 -10.16 7.99 18.59
C GLY A 619 -9.86 7.27 17.28
N TYR A 620 -10.04 7.94 16.14
CA TYR A 620 -9.72 7.45 14.79
C TYR A 620 -10.48 6.18 14.38
N GLN A 621 -11.69 6.03 14.89
CA GLN A 621 -12.54 4.89 14.53
C GLN A 621 -13.22 5.14 13.19
N VAL A 622 -12.93 4.28 12.20
CA VAL A 622 -13.57 4.33 10.88
C VAL A 622 -14.98 3.74 10.97
N GLN A 623 -15.97 4.47 10.45
CA GLN A 623 -17.40 4.14 10.51
C GLN A 623 -18.09 4.32 9.15
N SER A 624 -19.21 3.62 8.98
CA SER A 624 -20.02 3.68 7.76
C SER A 624 -20.74 5.02 7.64
N PRO A 625 -20.66 5.69 6.48
CA PRO A 625 -21.44 6.90 6.25
C PRO A 625 -22.93 6.57 6.11
N SER A 626 -23.79 7.54 6.39
CA SER A 626 -25.22 7.39 6.15
C SER A 626 -25.58 7.57 4.66
N VAL A 627 -26.76 7.12 4.25
CA VAL A 627 -27.29 7.41 2.89
C VAL A 627 -27.32 8.92 2.61
N GLN A 628 -27.64 9.75 3.62
CA GLN A 628 -27.67 11.20 3.47
C GLN A 628 -26.26 11.79 3.28
N ASP A 629 -25.25 11.21 3.93
CA ASP A 629 -23.85 11.61 3.75
C ASP A 629 -23.39 11.39 2.32
N VAL A 630 -23.71 10.22 1.73
CA VAL A 630 -23.38 9.90 0.33
C VAL A 630 -24.04 10.90 -0.63
N ILE A 631 -25.34 11.17 -0.46
CA ILE A 631 -26.10 12.12 -1.30
C ILE A 631 -25.50 13.53 -1.23
N ARG A 632 -25.18 14.00 -0.02
CA ARG A 632 -24.60 15.34 0.17
C ARG A 632 -23.18 15.43 -0.36
N MET A 633 -22.37 14.40 -0.17
CA MET A 633 -21.01 14.35 -0.67
C MET A 633 -20.98 14.34 -2.21
N ASP A 634 -21.86 13.57 -2.86
CA ASP A 634 -22.09 13.62 -4.31
C ASP A 634 -22.41 15.05 -4.77
N ALA A 635 -23.40 15.69 -4.12
CA ALA A 635 -23.79 17.06 -4.46
C ALA A 635 -22.64 18.06 -4.27
N CYS A 636 -21.87 17.93 -3.18
CA CYS A 636 -20.66 18.73 -2.94
C CYS A 636 -19.65 18.59 -4.07
N MET A 637 -19.32 17.35 -4.45
CA MET A 637 -18.35 17.06 -5.51
C MET A 637 -18.75 17.67 -6.85
N ARG A 638 -20.05 17.72 -7.17
CA ARG A 638 -20.55 18.37 -8.39
C ARG A 638 -20.61 19.90 -8.31
N ALA A 639 -20.91 20.45 -7.14
CA ALA A 639 -21.07 21.90 -6.94
C ALA A 639 -19.73 22.63 -6.77
N LEU A 640 -18.78 22.04 -6.06
CA LEU A 640 -17.51 22.65 -5.69
C LEU A 640 -16.69 23.17 -6.89
N PRO A 641 -16.44 22.36 -7.95
CA PRO A 641 -15.74 22.84 -9.13
C PRO A 641 -16.39 24.06 -9.79
N GLN A 642 -17.72 24.06 -9.87
CA GLN A 642 -18.49 25.17 -10.44
C GLN A 642 -18.38 26.44 -9.58
N PHE A 643 -18.41 26.28 -8.25
CA PHE A 643 -18.23 27.40 -7.32
C PHE A 643 -16.83 28.01 -7.42
N ILE A 644 -15.78 27.17 -7.42
CA ILE A 644 -14.38 27.59 -7.56
C ILE A 644 -14.20 28.36 -8.87
N ALA A 645 -14.72 27.84 -9.98
CA ALA A 645 -14.65 28.49 -11.28
C ALA A 645 -15.43 29.82 -11.36
N SER A 646 -16.41 30.04 -10.49
CA SER A 646 -17.20 31.27 -10.47
C SER A 646 -16.46 32.46 -9.84
N HIS A 647 -15.39 32.22 -9.09
CA HIS A 647 -14.64 33.22 -8.31
C HIS A 647 -15.49 34.07 -7.34
N LYS A 648 -16.70 33.60 -6.98
CA LYS A 648 -17.60 34.28 -6.05
C LYS A 648 -17.22 33.97 -4.60
N GLU A 649 -17.53 34.89 -3.69
CA GLU A 649 -17.41 34.65 -2.25
C GLU A 649 -18.49 33.71 -1.70
N ARG A 650 -19.68 33.74 -2.34
CA ARG A 650 -20.82 32.89 -2.03
C ARG A 650 -21.62 32.59 -3.30
N ALA A 651 -22.08 31.36 -3.44
CA ALA A 651 -23.00 30.95 -4.50
C ALA A 651 -23.99 29.90 -4.01
N VAL A 652 -25.14 29.84 -4.69
CA VAL A 652 -26.08 28.72 -4.56
C VAL A 652 -26.05 27.97 -5.88
N ILE A 653 -25.80 26.66 -5.82
CA ILE A 653 -25.69 25.80 -6.99
C ILE A 653 -26.77 24.72 -6.88
N SER A 654 -27.63 24.64 -7.89
CA SER A 654 -28.64 23.60 -7.97
C SER A 654 -28.04 22.38 -8.65
N VAL A 655 -27.94 21.27 -7.92
CA VAL A 655 -27.28 20.05 -8.37
C VAL A 655 -28.33 19.00 -8.70
N PRO A 656 -28.51 18.61 -9.98
CA PRO A 656 -29.32 17.46 -10.32
C PRO A 656 -28.58 16.18 -9.91
N LEU A 657 -29.23 15.34 -9.11
CA LEU A 657 -28.70 14.05 -8.69
C LEU A 657 -29.46 12.94 -9.43
N PRO A 658 -28.79 12.12 -10.26
CA PRO A 658 -29.42 11.05 -11.05
C PRO A 658 -30.35 10.11 -10.28
N ALA A 659 -30.09 9.91 -8.99
CA ALA A 659 -30.90 9.03 -8.14
C ALA A 659 -32.03 9.73 -7.39
N GLU A 660 -32.09 11.07 -7.36
CA GLU A 660 -33.06 11.82 -6.54
C GLU A 660 -34.12 12.51 -7.40
N ASP A 661 -35.35 12.58 -6.88
CA ASP A 661 -36.51 13.13 -7.61
C ASP A 661 -36.44 14.65 -7.80
N ARG A 662 -35.61 15.34 -7.01
CA ARG A 662 -35.42 16.79 -7.05
C ARG A 662 -33.94 17.14 -6.97
N PRO A 663 -33.51 18.23 -7.62
CA PRO A 663 -32.15 18.74 -7.43
C PRO A 663 -31.96 19.21 -5.99
N LEU A 664 -30.72 19.06 -5.49
CA LEU A 664 -30.30 19.57 -4.19
C LEU A 664 -29.63 20.94 -4.38
N ASN A 665 -30.07 21.97 -3.66
CA ASN A 665 -29.41 23.27 -3.69
C ASN A 665 -28.30 23.31 -2.64
N VAL A 666 -27.06 23.47 -3.11
CA VAL A 666 -25.86 23.56 -2.29
C VAL A 666 -25.43 25.03 -2.22
N THR A 667 -25.47 25.61 -1.03
CA THR A 667 -24.93 26.96 -0.78
C THR A 667 -23.50 26.85 -0.33
N LEU A 668 -22.59 27.48 -1.06
CA LEU A 668 -21.15 27.43 -0.84
C LEU A 668 -20.65 28.83 -0.47
N GLN A 669 -19.85 28.96 0.58
CA GLN A 669 -19.30 30.24 1.04
C GLN A 669 -17.87 30.07 1.59
N TRP A 670 -16.92 30.88 1.10
CA TRP A 670 -15.57 30.92 1.66
C TRP A 670 -15.56 31.58 3.05
N LYS A 671 -14.78 31.01 3.99
CA LYS A 671 -14.54 31.58 5.32
C LYS A 671 -13.09 32.09 5.41
N ARG A 672 -12.88 33.34 4.99
CA ARG A 672 -11.53 33.95 4.87
C ARG A 672 -10.85 34.31 6.18
N ASP A 673 -11.57 34.28 7.32
CA ASP A 673 -11.04 34.54 8.66
C ASP A 673 -11.53 33.45 9.65
N PHE A 674 -11.42 32.18 9.26
CA PHE A 674 -11.95 31.08 10.07
C PHE A 674 -11.09 30.78 11.31
N PHE A 675 -9.77 30.91 11.16
CA PHE A 675 -8.75 30.54 12.13
C PHE A 675 -8.22 31.71 12.96
#